data_AF-A0A955QX67-F1
#
_entry.id   AF-A0A955QX67-F1
#
_cell.length_a   1.000
_cell.length_b   1.000
_cell.length_c   1.000
_cell.angle_alpha   90.00
_cell.angle_beta   90.00
_cell.angle_gamma   90.00
#
_symmetry.space_group_name_H-M   'P 1'
#
loop_
_entity.id
_entity.type
_entity.pdbx_description
1 polymer ?
#
loop_
_entity_poly.entity_id
_entity_poly.type
_entity_poly.pdbx_seq_one_letter_code
_entity_poly.pdbx_strand_id
1 'polypeptide(L)'
;DHAFGGTTWPHGAVGTMIAEPFGSTWHDPKTGKPIRTGPVADIYATERVGHDVAGSFRELMVHIMDTVPHTVNIVTAGNPPGQPVDVALEAGRTVSFIMPPNDKIKMTPMPFLNGGTHTTGGALNFRAEPFAQRLANNSDPSKLFSSVVHGDPSTAMIRAYLGDAVVFRLLDVTMNESNVFTVSGHTFWSERYAEEANRKNSLHIGIAERYDLVLPEAGGPRHQAGDYMFFNGRSSKFSEGAWGIMRVLDKPISDLQPLPNKAYGKEGMPEQLPVCPKDAMVKTFNVVAIDHPGMSFNPNAGEAIEVDFERKIELRNPEAKIYVLEDEVQKVSGDAQPMPLTLRANVGDCLKINLTNKMKESRASFSAFGLAFDPKDSQGVNLGNNPGDQTVAPGESRTYTYYADPFNGEGQTLVWDWGNVAMNPRNGLFGGIIIGPKGSTYRDPQTGEDISMKNSWKADVIVDHTIQGNEGRANYRDVALYFQDEDNIIGTSFMPYVQNVAGLTGVNYRAEPYLYREETGCTLGKMFQPCEVDNPQDPVTPLILAHAGDKVRIHVFGASSEQNGMFTIEKHEWPIEPFLDGADIISTVEFAGSEGLDVFLPSAGGTYALPGDYVWSNGRLPYSQSGQWGYFRVLPMNDQRVLPLSGAVSGKNMAQSEPIQPTPASFKP
;
A
#
# COMPACT_ATOMS: atom_id res chain seq x y z
N ASP A 1 -32.36 18.20 1.07
CA ASP A 1 -31.38 17.19 0.65
C ASP A 1 -29.96 17.69 0.96
N HIS A 2 -29.39 18.66 0.23
CA HIS A 2 -28.00 19.09 0.44
C HIS A 2 -27.73 19.75 1.81
N ALA A 3 -28.74 20.35 2.46
CA ALA A 3 -28.59 20.97 3.79
C ALA A 3 -28.56 19.96 4.96
N PHE A 4 -28.93 18.69 4.74
CA PHE A 4 -28.98 17.61 5.76
C PHE A 4 -28.25 16.33 5.29
N GLY A 5 -27.54 16.38 4.16
CA GLY A 5 -26.87 15.23 3.56
C GLY A 5 -25.89 14.54 4.51
N GLY A 6 -25.14 15.33 5.29
CA GLY A 6 -24.23 14.81 6.33
C GLY A 6 -24.90 14.01 7.45
N THR A 7 -26.23 14.09 7.60
CA THR A 7 -26.98 13.25 8.54
C THR A 7 -27.68 12.09 7.84
N THR A 8 -28.31 12.32 6.68
CA THR A 8 -29.13 11.26 6.07
C THR A 8 -28.32 10.28 5.21
N TRP A 9 -27.24 10.73 4.56
CA TRP A 9 -26.45 9.90 3.65
C TRP A 9 -25.67 8.79 4.38
N PRO A 10 -25.00 9.05 5.53
CA PRO A 10 -24.38 7.98 6.32
C PRO A 10 -25.36 6.92 6.81
N HIS A 11 -26.66 7.22 6.81
CA HIS A 11 -27.72 6.34 7.29
C HIS A 11 -28.57 5.71 6.17
N GLY A 12 -28.09 5.76 4.91
CA GLY A 12 -28.72 5.01 3.82
C GLY A 12 -29.55 5.82 2.85
N ALA A 13 -29.63 7.15 3.00
CA ALA A 13 -30.27 8.01 2.01
C ALA A 13 -29.36 8.30 0.80
N VAL A 14 -28.62 7.31 0.33
CA VAL A 14 -27.75 7.37 -0.84
C VAL A 14 -28.14 6.28 -1.83
N GLY A 15 -27.99 6.58 -3.12
CA GLY A 15 -28.19 5.61 -4.19
C GLY A 15 -27.26 5.92 -5.35
N THR A 16 -26.91 4.90 -6.11
CA THR A 16 -26.06 5.04 -7.30
C THR A 16 -26.84 4.57 -8.52
N MET A 17 -26.76 5.37 -9.58
CA MET A 17 -27.18 4.95 -10.91
C MET A 17 -25.94 4.56 -11.69
N ILE A 18 -25.91 3.32 -12.17
CA ILE A 18 -24.82 2.80 -13.00
C ILE A 18 -25.28 2.89 -14.45
N ALA A 19 -24.49 3.57 -15.28
CA ALA A 19 -24.71 3.64 -16.72
C ALA A 19 -23.67 2.76 -17.40
N GLU A 20 -24.17 1.80 -18.19
CA GLU A 20 -23.34 0.86 -18.92
C GLU A 20 -23.25 1.21 -20.41
N PRO A 21 -22.29 0.61 -21.15
CA PRO A 21 -22.19 0.83 -22.58
C PRO A 21 -23.51 0.57 -23.32
N PHE A 22 -23.67 1.24 -24.46
CA PHE A 22 -24.91 1.20 -25.23
C PHE A 22 -25.36 -0.23 -25.53
N GLY A 23 -26.64 -0.53 -25.32
CA GLY A 23 -27.24 -1.83 -25.56
C GLY A 23 -27.01 -2.88 -24.47
N SER A 24 -26.38 -2.52 -23.35
CA SER A 24 -26.16 -3.45 -22.23
C SER A 24 -27.47 -3.86 -21.55
N THR A 25 -27.53 -5.09 -21.03
CA THR A 25 -28.61 -5.58 -20.16
C THR A 25 -28.07 -6.12 -18.83
N TRP A 26 -28.85 -5.96 -17.75
CA TRP A 26 -28.49 -6.32 -16.38
C TRP A 26 -29.25 -7.56 -15.93
N HIS A 27 -28.54 -8.58 -15.45
CA HIS A 27 -29.12 -9.86 -15.07
C HIS A 27 -28.65 -10.29 -13.69
N ASP A 28 -29.53 -10.97 -12.95
CA ASP A 28 -29.17 -11.59 -11.67
C ASP A 28 -28.21 -12.77 -11.93
N PRO A 29 -27.01 -12.79 -11.32
CA PRO A 29 -26.02 -13.84 -11.59
C PRO A 29 -26.46 -15.24 -11.17
N LYS A 30 -27.46 -15.38 -10.27
CA LYS A 30 -27.95 -16.70 -9.83
C LYS A 30 -29.00 -17.24 -10.78
N THR A 31 -29.94 -16.38 -11.16
CA THR A 31 -31.16 -16.79 -11.88
C THR A 31 -31.12 -16.49 -13.39
N GLY A 32 -30.19 -15.64 -13.84
CA GLY A 32 -30.09 -15.16 -15.22
C GLY A 32 -31.23 -14.22 -15.64
N LYS A 33 -32.16 -13.90 -14.75
CA LYS A 33 -33.30 -13.04 -15.06
C LYS A 33 -32.89 -11.57 -15.07
N PRO A 34 -33.51 -10.73 -15.91
CA PRO A 34 -33.26 -9.30 -15.89
C PRO A 34 -33.54 -8.69 -14.51
N ILE A 35 -32.66 -7.80 -14.06
CA ILE A 35 -32.81 -7.02 -12.83
C ILE A 35 -32.70 -5.53 -13.12
N ARG A 36 -33.18 -4.72 -12.17
CA ARG A 36 -33.10 -3.24 -12.22
C ARG A 36 -32.31 -2.65 -11.06
N THR A 37 -32.05 -3.46 -10.02
CA THR A 37 -31.47 -3.02 -8.76
C THR A 37 -30.73 -4.18 -8.11
N GLY A 38 -29.61 -3.88 -7.46
CA GLY A 38 -28.83 -4.85 -6.69
C GLY A 38 -27.37 -4.44 -6.70
N PRO A 39 -26.57 -4.88 -5.72
CA PRO A 39 -25.14 -4.58 -5.70
C PRO A 39 -24.35 -5.43 -6.69
N VAL A 40 -24.87 -6.58 -7.12
CA VAL A 40 -24.20 -7.50 -8.05
C VAL A 40 -25.10 -7.75 -9.26
N ALA A 41 -24.53 -7.64 -10.46
CA ALA A 41 -25.20 -7.93 -11.72
C ALA A 41 -24.25 -8.56 -12.73
N ASP A 42 -24.80 -9.42 -13.59
CA ASP A 42 -24.15 -9.83 -14.84
C ASP A 42 -24.56 -8.82 -15.92
N ILE A 43 -23.57 -8.17 -16.50
CA ILE A 43 -23.74 -7.17 -17.56
C ILE A 43 -23.47 -7.83 -18.89
N TYR A 44 -24.49 -7.88 -19.73
CA TYR A 44 -24.35 -8.35 -21.11
C TYR A 44 -24.12 -7.14 -22.00
N ALA A 45 -22.85 -6.80 -22.21
CA ALA A 45 -22.42 -5.70 -23.08
C ALA A 45 -21.79 -6.22 -24.38
N THR A 46 -21.76 -5.37 -25.40
CA THR A 46 -21.04 -5.63 -26.67
C THR A 46 -19.83 -4.72 -26.85
N GLU A 47 -19.84 -3.57 -26.20
CA GLU A 47 -18.77 -2.58 -26.20
C GLU A 47 -17.72 -2.86 -25.11
N ARG A 48 -16.63 -2.09 -25.13
CA ARG A 48 -15.59 -2.14 -24.09
C ARG A 48 -16.02 -1.42 -22.81
N VAL A 49 -15.59 -1.97 -21.67
CA VAL A 49 -15.71 -1.33 -20.34
C VAL A 49 -14.34 -0.95 -19.76
N GLY A 50 -13.27 -1.49 -20.34
CA GLY A 50 -11.89 -1.13 -20.07
C GLY A 50 -10.99 -1.57 -21.23
N HIS A 51 -9.69 -1.28 -21.12
CA HIS A 51 -8.70 -1.62 -22.14
C HIS A 51 -8.74 -3.14 -22.46
N ASP A 52 -8.64 -3.98 -21.42
CA ASP A 52 -8.57 -5.43 -21.55
C ASP A 52 -9.93 -6.13 -21.68
N VAL A 53 -11.05 -5.41 -21.50
CA VAL A 53 -12.38 -6.03 -21.39
C VAL A 53 -13.35 -5.47 -22.44
N ALA A 54 -13.69 -6.33 -23.40
CA ALA A 54 -14.79 -6.16 -24.33
C ALA A 54 -15.83 -7.25 -24.10
N GLY A 55 -17.11 -6.88 -24.05
CA GLY A 55 -18.20 -7.84 -23.92
C GLY A 55 -18.77 -7.95 -22.50
N SER A 56 -19.28 -9.13 -22.14
CA SER A 56 -20.01 -9.34 -20.89
C SER A 56 -19.08 -9.49 -19.68
N PHE A 57 -19.47 -8.90 -18.56
CA PHE A 57 -18.71 -8.92 -17.30
C PHE A 57 -19.66 -9.01 -16.10
N ARG A 58 -19.12 -9.35 -14.93
CA ARG A 58 -19.85 -9.31 -13.67
C ARG A 58 -19.44 -8.07 -12.89
N GLU A 59 -20.39 -7.32 -12.37
CA GLU A 59 -20.08 -6.15 -11.57
C GLU A 59 -20.43 -6.33 -10.09
N LEU A 60 -19.67 -5.64 -9.24
CA LEU A 60 -20.04 -5.35 -7.86
C LEU A 60 -19.97 -3.84 -7.65
N MET A 61 -21.10 -3.22 -7.33
CA MET A 61 -21.14 -1.88 -6.75
C MET A 61 -20.65 -1.95 -5.31
N VAL A 62 -19.63 -1.16 -4.99
CA VAL A 62 -19.03 -1.04 -3.67
C VAL A 62 -19.22 0.39 -3.18
N HIS A 63 -20.21 0.59 -2.31
CA HIS A 63 -20.28 1.79 -1.48
C HIS A 63 -19.32 1.60 -0.32
N ILE A 64 -18.18 2.27 -0.39
CA ILE A 64 -17.25 2.31 0.73
C ILE A 64 -17.79 3.35 1.71
N MET A 65 -17.85 2.97 2.98
CA MET A 65 -18.52 3.76 3.99
C MET A 65 -17.70 3.89 5.25
N ASP A 66 -17.69 5.09 5.81
CA ASP A 66 -17.38 5.39 7.20
C ASP A 66 -18.63 5.86 7.98
N THR A 67 -18.48 6.28 9.24
CA THR A 67 -19.59 6.80 10.06
C THR A 67 -20.74 5.78 10.19
N VAL A 68 -20.38 4.52 10.44
CA VAL A 68 -21.28 3.37 10.53
C VAL A 68 -21.48 2.97 12.00
N PRO A 69 -22.57 3.42 12.67
CA PRO A 69 -22.70 3.35 14.13
C PRO A 69 -22.53 1.96 14.75
N HIS A 70 -23.01 0.92 14.07
CA HIS A 70 -23.02 -0.44 14.61
C HIS A 70 -21.66 -1.14 14.56
N THR A 71 -20.66 -0.51 13.94
CA THR A 71 -19.30 -1.04 13.80
C THR A 71 -18.25 -0.19 14.50
N VAL A 72 -18.65 0.95 15.06
CA VAL A 72 -17.80 1.80 15.91
C VAL A 72 -17.14 0.96 17.00
N ASN A 73 -15.86 1.19 17.25
CA ASN A 73 -15.12 0.57 18.33
C ASN A 73 -14.54 1.61 19.28
N ILE A 74 -14.45 1.25 20.57
CA ILE A 74 -13.80 2.08 21.59
C ILE A 74 -12.29 1.99 21.40
N VAL A 75 -11.64 3.15 21.36
CA VAL A 75 -10.19 3.30 21.28
C VAL A 75 -9.62 3.47 22.69
N THR A 76 -8.52 2.78 22.98
CA THR A 76 -7.93 2.73 24.34
C THR A 76 -6.60 3.46 24.46
N ALA A 77 -5.70 3.35 23.49
CA ALA A 77 -4.43 4.08 23.51
C ALA A 77 -4.61 5.49 22.95
N GLY A 78 -3.80 6.45 23.43
CA GLY A 78 -3.82 7.81 22.88
C GLY A 78 -5.11 8.60 23.14
N ASN A 79 -5.99 8.12 24.02
CA ASN A 79 -7.18 8.83 24.44
C ASN A 79 -6.74 10.05 25.29
N PRO A 80 -7.09 11.29 24.90
CA PRO A 80 -6.74 12.47 25.69
C PRO A 80 -7.20 12.30 27.14
N PRO A 81 -6.30 12.42 28.13
CA PRO A 81 -6.65 12.30 29.53
C PRO A 81 -7.65 13.39 29.95
N GLY A 82 -8.59 13.01 30.80
CA GLY A 82 -9.46 13.99 31.48
C GLY A 82 -10.87 13.52 31.78
N GLN A 83 -11.36 12.45 31.15
CA GLN A 83 -12.73 11.94 31.37
C GLN A 83 -12.80 10.40 31.28
N PRO A 84 -13.65 9.74 32.11
CA PRO A 84 -13.96 8.32 31.93
C PRO A 84 -14.48 8.05 30.51
N VAL A 85 -14.16 6.88 29.94
CA VAL A 85 -14.58 6.46 28.59
C VAL A 85 -16.06 6.72 28.35
N ASP A 86 -16.92 6.44 29.33
CA ASP A 86 -18.36 6.67 29.21
C ASP A 86 -18.74 8.14 28.97
N VAL A 87 -18.07 9.06 29.65
CA VAL A 87 -18.31 10.51 29.50
C VAL A 87 -17.77 10.99 28.16
N ALA A 88 -16.62 10.46 27.75
CA ALA A 88 -15.97 10.82 26.50
C ALA A 88 -16.75 10.28 25.27
N LEU A 89 -17.34 9.10 25.39
CA LEU A 89 -18.30 8.57 24.40
C LEU A 89 -19.56 9.43 24.37
N GLU A 90 -20.12 9.83 25.51
CA GLU A 90 -21.30 10.70 25.53
C GLU A 90 -21.03 12.06 24.88
N ALA A 91 -19.85 12.65 25.12
CA ALA A 91 -19.43 13.89 24.47
C ALA A 91 -19.23 13.73 22.95
N GLY A 92 -18.82 12.55 22.49
CA GLY A 92 -18.70 12.23 21.06
C GLY A 92 -20.04 12.03 20.36
N ARG A 93 -21.15 11.81 21.09
CA ARG A 93 -22.48 11.70 20.50
C ARG A 93 -22.92 13.04 19.96
N THR A 94 -23.08 13.13 18.64
CA THR A 94 -23.63 14.32 18.00
C THR A 94 -24.74 13.93 17.03
N VAL A 95 -25.52 14.91 16.56
CA VAL A 95 -26.52 14.67 15.51
C VAL A 95 -25.87 14.13 14.23
N SER A 96 -24.59 14.45 13.99
CA SER A 96 -23.82 13.98 12.84
C SER A 96 -23.15 12.62 13.07
N PHE A 97 -22.98 12.19 14.33
CA PHE A 97 -22.38 10.91 14.72
C PHE A 97 -23.25 10.22 15.76
N ILE A 98 -24.30 9.56 15.28
CA ILE A 98 -25.21 8.80 16.14
C ILE A 98 -24.52 7.51 16.57
N MET A 99 -24.07 7.41 17.81
CA MET A 99 -23.51 6.17 18.35
C MET A 99 -24.59 5.25 18.95
N PRO A 100 -24.40 3.92 18.93
CA PRO A 100 -25.25 3.02 19.70
C PRO A 100 -25.03 3.26 21.21
N PRO A 101 -25.90 2.76 22.09
CA PRO A 101 -25.67 2.76 23.54
C PRO A 101 -24.26 2.24 23.90
N ASN A 102 -23.60 2.84 24.91
CA ASN A 102 -22.21 2.54 25.27
C ASN A 102 -21.98 1.03 25.52
N ASP A 103 -22.95 0.35 26.15
CA ASP A 103 -22.91 -1.09 26.46
C ASP A 103 -22.90 -2.00 25.22
N LYS A 104 -23.15 -1.43 24.03
CA LYS A 104 -23.12 -2.14 22.74
C LYS A 104 -21.86 -1.85 21.93
N ILE A 105 -21.05 -0.87 22.31
CA ILE A 105 -19.80 -0.56 21.60
C ILE A 105 -18.72 -1.52 22.08
N LYS A 106 -18.05 -2.19 21.14
CA LYS A 106 -16.97 -3.13 21.44
C LYS A 106 -15.63 -2.41 21.53
N MET A 107 -14.68 -3.02 22.25
CA MET A 107 -13.28 -2.58 22.22
C MET A 107 -12.69 -2.81 20.84
N THR A 108 -11.86 -1.88 20.39
CA THR A 108 -11.10 -2.06 19.15
C THR A 108 -10.17 -3.28 19.27
N PRO A 109 -10.12 -4.15 18.25
CA PRO A 109 -9.08 -5.18 18.12
C PRO A 109 -7.70 -4.61 17.82
N MET A 110 -7.62 -3.31 17.52
CA MET A 110 -6.41 -2.56 17.21
C MET A 110 -6.15 -1.52 18.32
N PRO A 111 -5.68 -1.94 19.50
CA PRO A 111 -5.55 -1.07 20.68
C PRO A 111 -4.58 0.10 20.51
N PHE A 112 -3.74 0.08 19.47
CA PHE A 112 -2.75 1.13 19.15
C PHE A 112 -3.32 2.33 18.41
N LEU A 113 -4.56 2.27 17.91
CA LEU A 113 -5.20 3.43 17.29
C LEU A 113 -5.12 4.61 18.26
N ASN A 114 -4.61 5.74 17.79
CA ASN A 114 -4.29 6.88 18.65
C ASN A 114 -5.20 8.08 18.37
N GLY A 115 -5.51 8.84 19.42
CA GLY A 115 -6.10 10.17 19.32
C GLY A 115 -7.63 10.25 19.41
N GLY A 116 -8.35 9.14 19.55
CA GLY A 116 -9.82 9.17 19.70
C GLY A 116 -10.30 8.37 20.91
N THR A 117 -11.55 8.60 21.32
CA THR A 117 -12.27 7.72 22.27
C THR A 117 -12.92 6.54 21.56
N HIS A 118 -13.16 6.71 20.26
CA HIS A 118 -13.88 5.79 19.41
C HIS A 118 -13.48 6.02 17.96
N THR A 119 -13.72 5.00 17.14
CA THR A 119 -13.65 5.11 15.68
C THR A 119 -15.00 5.55 15.10
N THR A 120 -15.10 5.81 13.79
CA THR A 120 -16.40 6.21 13.18
C THR A 120 -17.20 5.01 12.65
N GLY A 121 -16.64 3.81 12.60
CA GLY A 121 -17.26 2.66 11.95
C GLY A 121 -16.97 2.58 10.46
N GLY A 122 -17.12 1.39 9.89
CA GLY A 122 -16.77 1.07 8.51
C GLY A 122 -17.66 -0.03 7.95
N ALA A 123 -18.02 0.08 6.67
CA ALA A 123 -18.83 -0.92 5.97
C ALA A 123 -18.60 -0.89 4.46
N LEU A 124 -19.07 -1.96 3.80
CA LEU A 124 -19.27 -2.01 2.35
C LEU A 124 -20.75 -2.26 2.09
N ASN A 125 -21.40 -1.36 1.36
CA ASN A 125 -22.83 -1.47 0.99
C ASN A 125 -23.76 -1.62 2.20
N PHE A 126 -23.54 -0.87 3.27
CA PHE A 126 -24.28 -0.96 4.54
C PHE A 126 -24.22 -2.35 5.21
N ARG A 127 -23.22 -3.15 4.84
CA ARG A 127 -22.90 -4.45 5.45
C ARG A 127 -21.48 -4.41 5.97
N ALA A 128 -21.23 -5.10 7.07
CA ALA A 128 -19.91 -5.13 7.67
C ALA A 128 -19.68 -6.47 8.35
N GLU A 129 -18.41 -6.85 8.45
CA GLU A 129 -17.99 -8.06 9.15
C GLU A 129 -16.84 -7.72 10.15
N PRO A 130 -17.17 -7.13 11.32
CA PRO A 130 -16.17 -6.55 12.21
C PRO A 130 -15.29 -7.60 12.90
N PHE A 131 -13.99 -7.30 13.05
CA PHE A 131 -13.03 -8.16 13.73
C PHE A 131 -13.43 -8.41 15.18
N ALA A 132 -13.92 -7.38 15.89
CA ALA A 132 -14.35 -7.50 17.28
C ALA A 132 -15.50 -8.51 17.48
N GLN A 133 -16.31 -8.74 16.45
CA GLN A 133 -17.34 -9.78 16.47
C GLN A 133 -16.75 -11.16 16.19
N ARG A 134 -15.87 -11.28 15.19
CA ARG A 134 -15.21 -12.55 14.87
C ARG A 134 -14.29 -13.03 15.98
N LEU A 135 -13.50 -12.14 16.59
CA LEU A 135 -12.62 -12.46 17.72
C LEU A 135 -13.38 -12.86 18.99
N ALA A 136 -14.59 -12.33 19.19
CA ALA A 136 -15.46 -12.78 20.27
C ALA A 136 -15.99 -14.21 20.05
N ASN A 137 -16.14 -14.63 18.79
CA ASN A 137 -16.54 -16.00 18.43
C ASN A 137 -15.35 -16.98 18.44
N ASN A 138 -14.16 -16.54 17.99
CA ASN A 138 -12.91 -17.28 18.05
C ASN A 138 -11.75 -16.31 18.23
N SER A 139 -11.01 -16.42 19.33
CA SER A 139 -9.94 -15.50 19.70
C SER A 139 -8.64 -15.64 18.90
N ASP A 140 -8.52 -16.64 18.01
CA ASP A 140 -7.35 -16.82 17.15
C ASP A 140 -7.37 -15.81 15.98
N PRO A 141 -6.50 -14.79 15.96
CA PRO A 141 -6.51 -13.77 14.92
C PRO A 141 -6.16 -14.33 13.54
N SER A 142 -5.48 -15.47 13.45
CA SER A 142 -5.16 -16.11 12.16
C SER A 142 -6.38 -16.73 11.50
N LYS A 143 -7.52 -16.82 12.19
CA LYS A 143 -8.78 -17.40 11.68
C LYS A 143 -9.86 -16.37 11.38
N LEU A 144 -9.57 -15.07 11.58
CA LEU A 144 -10.49 -13.94 11.34
C LEU A 144 -11.28 -14.07 10.03
N PHE A 145 -10.63 -14.48 8.94
CA PHE A 145 -11.24 -14.48 7.61
C PHE A 145 -11.75 -15.85 7.16
N SER A 146 -11.67 -16.87 8.00
CA SER A 146 -12.05 -18.23 7.63
C SER A 146 -13.56 -18.42 7.66
N SER A 147 -14.14 -18.80 6.51
CA SER A 147 -15.55 -19.17 6.42
C SER A 147 -15.86 -20.51 7.08
N VAL A 148 -14.85 -21.38 7.25
CA VAL A 148 -15.01 -22.62 8.02
C VAL A 148 -15.29 -22.32 9.50
N VAL A 149 -14.69 -21.25 10.04
CA VAL A 149 -14.85 -20.86 11.44
C VAL A 149 -16.05 -19.95 11.65
N HIS A 150 -16.25 -18.98 10.77
CA HIS A 150 -17.22 -17.89 10.97
C HIS A 150 -18.39 -17.89 9.99
N GLY A 151 -18.34 -18.69 8.92
CA GLY A 151 -19.15 -18.48 7.73
C GLY A 151 -18.62 -17.36 6.84
N ASP A 152 -19.18 -17.28 5.63
CA ASP A 152 -18.91 -16.18 4.69
C ASP A 152 -19.29 -14.82 5.31
N PRO A 153 -18.56 -13.73 5.03
CA PRO A 153 -18.85 -12.42 5.59
C PRO A 153 -20.22 -11.90 5.12
N SER A 154 -20.85 -11.06 5.93
CA SER A 154 -22.16 -10.46 5.58
C SER A 154 -22.10 -9.43 4.45
N THR A 155 -20.92 -8.92 4.14
CA THR A 155 -20.64 -8.01 3.01
C THR A 155 -20.95 -8.69 1.68
N ALA A 156 -21.33 -7.90 0.67
CA ALA A 156 -21.62 -8.44 -0.64
C ALA A 156 -20.42 -9.22 -1.20
N MET A 157 -20.63 -10.48 -1.58
CA MET A 157 -19.63 -11.33 -2.23
C MET A 157 -19.85 -11.33 -3.73
N ILE A 158 -18.77 -11.28 -4.50
CA ILE A 158 -18.81 -11.55 -5.93
C ILE A 158 -18.34 -12.98 -6.18
N ARG A 159 -19.12 -13.75 -6.96
CA ARG A 159 -18.75 -15.11 -7.38
C ARG A 159 -18.49 -15.07 -8.88
N ALA A 160 -17.38 -15.67 -9.29
CA ALA A 160 -16.93 -15.67 -10.68
C ALA A 160 -16.46 -17.06 -11.09
N TYR A 161 -16.60 -17.40 -12.36
CA TYR A 161 -15.85 -18.52 -12.91
C TYR A 161 -14.45 -18.06 -13.34
N LEU A 162 -13.50 -18.98 -13.43
CA LEU A 162 -12.18 -18.68 -13.97
C LEU A 162 -12.30 -17.93 -15.29
N GLY A 163 -11.51 -16.87 -15.42
CA GLY A 163 -11.47 -16.03 -16.61
C GLY A 163 -12.66 -15.10 -16.80
N ASP A 164 -13.70 -15.12 -15.95
CA ASP A 164 -14.78 -14.11 -15.97
C ASP A 164 -14.18 -12.71 -15.75
N ALA A 165 -14.59 -11.73 -16.56
CA ALA A 165 -14.26 -10.33 -16.31
C ALA A 165 -15.12 -9.81 -15.14
N VAL A 166 -14.49 -9.06 -14.25
CA VAL A 166 -15.11 -8.49 -13.05
C VAL A 166 -14.88 -6.99 -13.00
N VAL A 167 -15.92 -6.21 -12.72
CA VAL A 167 -15.81 -4.76 -12.53
C VAL A 167 -16.24 -4.39 -11.12
N PHE A 168 -15.33 -3.79 -10.34
CA PHE A 168 -15.69 -3.15 -9.08
C PHE A 168 -16.04 -1.69 -9.36
N ARG A 169 -17.29 -1.31 -9.10
CA ARG A 169 -17.75 0.07 -9.16
C ARG A 169 -17.57 0.67 -7.77
N LEU A 170 -16.51 1.42 -7.55
CA LEU A 170 -16.25 2.05 -6.27
C LEU A 170 -16.90 3.41 -6.21
N LEU A 171 -17.55 3.69 -5.08
CA LEU A 171 -17.99 5.02 -4.70
C LEU A 171 -17.77 5.17 -3.21
N ASP A 172 -16.91 6.11 -2.84
CA ASP A 172 -16.89 6.62 -1.48
C ASP A 172 -18.11 7.56 -1.36
N VAL A 173 -19.07 7.14 -0.56
CA VAL A 173 -20.28 7.95 -0.38
C VAL A 173 -19.93 9.10 0.54
N THR A 174 -20.28 10.33 0.16
CA THR A 174 -20.12 11.60 0.91
C THR A 174 -20.11 11.48 2.44
N MET A 175 -18.94 11.14 2.98
CA MET A 175 -18.66 10.87 4.38
C MET A 175 -17.36 11.57 4.79
N ASN A 176 -16.91 11.45 6.04
CA ASN A 176 -15.93 12.40 6.60
C ASN A 176 -14.47 11.98 6.41
N GLU A 177 -14.22 10.77 5.93
CA GLU A 177 -12.88 10.20 5.88
C GLU A 177 -12.56 9.67 4.48
N SER A 178 -11.26 9.49 4.19
CA SER A 178 -10.82 8.82 2.97
C SER A 178 -10.54 7.35 3.22
N ASN A 179 -10.60 6.57 2.16
CA ASN A 179 -10.52 5.12 2.20
C ASN A 179 -9.52 4.60 1.17
N VAL A 180 -9.22 3.30 1.25
CA VAL A 180 -8.42 2.61 0.25
C VAL A 180 -9.15 1.36 -0.15
N PHE A 181 -9.13 1.00 -1.43
CA PHE A 181 -9.64 -0.29 -1.88
C PHE A 181 -8.50 -1.15 -2.40
N THR A 182 -8.32 -2.32 -1.79
CA THR A 182 -7.29 -3.29 -2.18
C THR A 182 -7.94 -4.61 -2.57
N VAL A 183 -7.49 -5.21 -3.66
CA VAL A 183 -7.87 -6.56 -4.10
C VAL A 183 -6.65 -7.46 -4.18
N SER A 184 -6.77 -8.69 -3.67
CA SER A 184 -5.67 -9.67 -3.67
C SER A 184 -5.60 -10.44 -4.99
N GLY A 185 -4.38 -10.69 -5.49
CA GLY A 185 -4.09 -11.57 -6.62
C GLY A 185 -4.53 -11.05 -7.98
N HIS A 186 -5.01 -9.81 -8.04
CA HIS A 186 -5.53 -9.16 -9.24
C HIS A 186 -5.03 -7.72 -9.29
N THR A 187 -4.92 -7.18 -10.51
CA THR A 187 -4.57 -5.79 -10.76
C THR A 187 -5.56 -5.16 -11.73
N PHE A 188 -5.65 -3.85 -11.70
CA PHE A 188 -6.43 -3.01 -12.60
C PHE A 188 -5.56 -1.84 -13.08
N TRP A 189 -5.91 -1.28 -14.24
CA TRP A 189 -5.32 -0.03 -14.72
C TRP A 189 -5.83 1.14 -13.89
N SER A 190 -4.95 2.06 -13.50
CA SER A 190 -5.34 3.34 -12.89
C SER A 190 -6.22 4.16 -13.84
N GLU A 191 -5.83 4.21 -15.12
CA GLU A 191 -6.64 4.77 -16.20
C GLU A 191 -7.25 3.64 -17.04
N ARG A 192 -8.50 3.25 -16.73
CA ARG A 192 -9.12 2.00 -17.20
C ARG A 192 -9.12 1.75 -18.72
N TYR A 193 -8.93 2.77 -19.56
CA TYR A 193 -8.94 2.66 -21.03
C TYR A 193 -7.56 2.83 -21.68
N ALA A 194 -6.54 3.23 -20.93
CA ALA A 194 -5.18 3.40 -21.43
C ALA A 194 -4.35 2.14 -21.11
N GLU A 195 -3.70 1.58 -22.13
CA GLU A 195 -2.91 0.33 -21.99
C GLU A 195 -1.53 0.57 -21.36
N GLU A 196 -1.09 1.81 -21.41
CA GLU A 196 0.18 2.29 -20.86
C GLU A 196 0.01 2.93 -19.48
N ALA A 197 -1.19 2.88 -18.89
CA ALA A 197 -1.41 3.33 -17.52
C ALA A 197 -0.70 2.42 -16.50
N ASN A 198 -0.57 2.86 -15.26
CA ASN A 198 -0.08 2.01 -14.20
C ASN A 198 -1.06 0.88 -13.89
N ARG A 199 -0.51 -0.30 -13.62
CA ARG A 199 -1.27 -1.38 -12.97
C ARG A 199 -1.10 -1.31 -11.47
N LYS A 200 -2.23 -1.35 -10.78
CA LYS A 200 -2.31 -1.33 -9.32
C LYS A 200 -3.24 -2.43 -8.83
N ASN A 201 -3.05 -2.85 -7.59
CA ASN A 201 -3.99 -3.72 -6.87
C ASN A 201 -4.64 -3.02 -5.67
N SER A 202 -4.22 -1.79 -5.39
CA SER A 202 -4.67 -0.93 -4.31
C SER A 202 -4.78 0.49 -4.83
N LEU A 203 -5.82 1.21 -4.43
CA LEU A 203 -6.04 2.59 -4.82
C LEU A 203 -6.76 3.32 -3.70
N HIS A 204 -6.24 4.50 -3.35
CA HIS A 204 -6.93 5.46 -2.51
C HIS A 204 -8.21 5.98 -3.18
N ILE A 205 -9.23 6.26 -2.37
CA ILE A 205 -10.47 6.87 -2.80
C ILE A 205 -10.91 7.92 -1.77
N GLY A 206 -11.06 9.15 -2.25
CA GLY A 206 -11.51 10.30 -1.47
C GLY A 206 -13.02 10.45 -1.45
N ILE A 207 -13.48 11.39 -0.61
CA ILE A 207 -14.90 11.70 -0.42
C ILE A 207 -15.57 12.04 -1.75
N ALA A 208 -16.66 11.35 -2.08
CA ALA A 208 -17.43 11.52 -3.31
C ALA A 208 -16.67 11.20 -4.61
N GLU A 209 -15.53 10.52 -4.52
CA GLU A 209 -14.84 9.98 -5.68
C GLU A 209 -15.45 8.65 -6.12
N ARG A 210 -15.29 8.36 -7.42
CA ARG A 210 -15.72 7.09 -8.00
C ARG A 210 -14.63 6.52 -8.88
N TYR A 211 -14.46 5.20 -8.81
CA TYR A 211 -13.56 4.47 -9.70
C TYR A 211 -14.26 3.24 -10.27
N ASP A 212 -13.99 2.96 -11.53
CA ASP A 212 -14.49 1.78 -12.22
C ASP A 212 -13.31 0.83 -12.46
N LEU A 213 -13.05 -0.05 -11.50
CA LEU A 213 -11.87 -0.92 -11.50
C LEU A 213 -12.18 -2.20 -12.27
N VAL A 214 -11.49 -2.39 -13.40
CA VAL A 214 -11.72 -3.50 -14.31
C VAL A 214 -10.68 -4.60 -14.05
N LEU A 215 -11.13 -5.74 -13.57
CA LEU A 215 -10.35 -6.97 -13.50
C LEU A 215 -10.68 -7.83 -14.72
N PRO A 216 -9.75 -8.04 -15.65
CA PRO A 216 -10.07 -8.71 -16.91
C PRO A 216 -10.35 -10.21 -16.75
N GLU A 217 -9.77 -10.83 -15.73
CA GLU A 217 -9.88 -12.27 -15.51
C GLU A 217 -9.92 -12.61 -14.01
N ALA A 218 -11.02 -13.23 -13.59
CA ALA A 218 -11.13 -13.83 -12.27
C ALA A 218 -10.18 -15.03 -12.14
N GLY A 219 -9.37 -15.01 -11.08
CA GLY A 219 -8.26 -15.94 -10.85
C GLY A 219 -6.89 -15.37 -11.27
N GLY A 220 -6.86 -14.12 -11.75
CA GLY A 220 -5.66 -13.42 -12.18
C GLY A 220 -4.98 -14.05 -13.41
N PRO A 221 -3.78 -13.59 -13.78
CA PRO A 221 -3.07 -14.03 -15.01
C PRO A 221 -2.70 -15.51 -15.06
N ARG A 222 -2.84 -16.21 -13.94
CA ARG A 222 -2.56 -17.64 -13.84
C ARG A 222 -3.81 -18.49 -13.74
N HIS A 223 -5.01 -17.91 -13.82
CA HIS A 223 -6.30 -18.60 -13.69
C HIS A 223 -6.38 -19.51 -12.45
N GLN A 224 -6.06 -18.98 -11.27
CA GLN A 224 -6.13 -19.76 -10.03
C GLN A 224 -7.52 -19.63 -9.40
N ALA A 225 -8.19 -20.76 -9.15
CA ALA A 225 -9.50 -20.75 -8.49
C ALA A 225 -9.33 -20.77 -6.97
N GLY A 226 -10.18 -20.04 -6.26
CA GLY A 226 -10.20 -19.93 -4.81
C GLY A 226 -10.88 -18.64 -4.35
N ASP A 227 -10.85 -18.40 -3.05
CA ASP A 227 -11.34 -17.16 -2.47
C ASP A 227 -10.23 -16.12 -2.44
N TYR A 228 -10.50 -14.93 -2.95
CA TYR A 228 -9.65 -13.75 -2.93
C TYR A 228 -10.29 -12.68 -2.06
N MET A 229 -9.47 -11.83 -1.47
CA MET A 229 -9.93 -10.76 -0.60
C MET A 229 -10.02 -9.45 -1.36
N PHE A 230 -11.05 -8.67 -1.04
CA PHE A 230 -10.96 -7.22 -1.19
C PHE A 230 -11.24 -6.57 0.16
N PHE A 231 -10.57 -5.47 0.47
CA PHE A 231 -10.63 -4.87 1.80
C PHE A 231 -10.23 -3.41 1.78
N ASN A 232 -10.59 -2.71 2.85
CA ASN A 232 -10.13 -1.35 3.09
C ASN A 232 -8.70 -1.35 3.63
N GLY A 233 -7.78 -0.66 2.95
CA GLY A 233 -6.38 -0.59 3.34
C GLY A 233 -6.09 0.15 4.65
N ARG A 234 -7.00 1.02 5.08
CA ARG A 234 -6.92 1.71 6.37
C ARG A 234 -7.27 0.74 7.51
N SER A 235 -6.37 0.57 8.47
CA SER A 235 -6.49 -0.52 9.46
C SER A 235 -7.76 -0.44 10.31
N SER A 236 -8.14 0.74 10.80
CA SER A 236 -9.41 0.92 11.53
C SER A 236 -10.62 0.47 10.69
N LYS A 237 -10.78 0.99 9.47
CA LYS A 237 -11.89 0.62 8.56
C LYS A 237 -11.91 -0.85 8.23
N PHE A 238 -10.74 -1.43 8.05
CA PHE A 238 -10.60 -2.85 7.86
C PHE A 238 -11.16 -3.64 9.06
N SER A 239 -10.72 -3.26 10.27
CA SER A 239 -11.12 -3.92 11.52
C SER A 239 -12.62 -3.76 11.84
N GLU A 240 -13.21 -2.64 11.43
CA GLU A 240 -14.63 -2.33 11.57
C GLU A 240 -15.50 -3.18 10.63
N GLY A 241 -14.89 -3.82 9.63
CA GLY A 241 -15.55 -4.81 8.78
C GLY A 241 -15.72 -4.40 7.33
N ALA A 242 -14.98 -3.41 6.84
CA ALA A 242 -14.96 -3.02 5.44
C ALA A 242 -14.08 -3.96 4.59
N TRP A 243 -14.50 -5.21 4.45
CA TRP A 243 -13.81 -6.22 3.64
C TRP A 243 -14.79 -7.28 3.13
N GLY A 244 -14.43 -8.00 2.07
CA GLY A 244 -15.25 -9.06 1.50
C GLY A 244 -14.45 -10.07 0.68
N ILE A 245 -15.19 -10.98 0.03
CA ILE A 245 -14.62 -12.10 -0.73
C ILE A 245 -15.02 -12.00 -2.20
N MET A 246 -14.05 -12.19 -3.09
CA MET A 246 -14.26 -12.63 -4.46
C MET A 246 -14.01 -14.13 -4.55
N ARG A 247 -15.05 -14.91 -4.81
CA ARG A 247 -14.96 -16.38 -4.91
C ARG A 247 -14.88 -16.81 -6.36
N VAL A 248 -13.74 -17.37 -6.74
CA VAL A 248 -13.45 -17.83 -8.10
C VAL A 248 -13.58 -19.35 -8.20
N LEU A 249 -14.44 -19.81 -9.09
CA LEU A 249 -14.82 -21.20 -9.27
C LEU A 249 -14.25 -21.77 -10.56
N ASP A 250 -13.79 -23.02 -10.52
CA ASP A 250 -13.25 -23.77 -11.66
C ASP A 250 -14.27 -24.71 -12.31
N LYS A 251 -15.49 -24.77 -11.76
CA LYS A 251 -16.56 -25.69 -12.20
C LYS A 251 -17.92 -25.02 -12.12
N PRO A 252 -18.83 -25.26 -13.09
CA PRO A 252 -20.18 -24.73 -13.04
C PRO A 252 -20.94 -25.24 -11.80
N ILE A 253 -21.69 -24.34 -11.18
CA ILE A 253 -22.61 -24.65 -10.07
C ILE A 253 -24.03 -24.20 -10.42
N SER A 254 -25.03 -24.77 -9.75
CA SER A 254 -26.44 -24.55 -10.10
C SER A 254 -26.96 -23.14 -9.84
N ASP A 255 -26.30 -22.38 -8.97
CA ASP A 255 -26.73 -21.05 -8.52
C ASP A 255 -25.77 -19.92 -8.93
N LEU A 256 -25.01 -20.12 -10.01
CA LEU A 256 -24.22 -19.09 -10.71
C LEU A 256 -24.27 -19.33 -12.22
N GLN A 257 -24.77 -18.35 -12.97
CA GLN A 257 -24.83 -18.39 -14.42
C GLN A 257 -23.44 -18.14 -15.02
N PRO A 258 -23.05 -18.89 -16.07
CA PRO A 258 -21.83 -18.58 -16.82
C PRO A 258 -22.02 -17.26 -17.56
N LEU A 259 -20.98 -16.42 -17.56
CA LEU A 259 -20.93 -15.29 -18.49
C LEU A 259 -20.59 -15.81 -19.89
N PRO A 260 -21.14 -15.21 -20.95
CA PRO A 260 -20.67 -15.43 -22.31
C PRO A 260 -19.36 -14.65 -22.53
N ASN A 261 -18.34 -14.93 -21.70
CA ASN A 261 -17.13 -14.15 -21.69
C ASN A 261 -16.25 -14.51 -22.89
N LYS A 262 -15.82 -13.48 -23.64
CA LYS A 262 -14.82 -13.56 -24.71
C LYS A 262 -13.54 -12.80 -24.38
N ALA A 263 -13.36 -12.33 -23.15
CA ALA A 263 -12.25 -11.47 -22.72
C ALA A 263 -10.88 -12.08 -23.06
N TYR A 264 -10.74 -13.41 -22.96
CA TYR A 264 -9.51 -14.13 -23.31
C TYR A 264 -9.54 -14.73 -24.74
N GLY A 265 -10.43 -14.24 -25.61
CA GLY A 265 -10.51 -14.61 -27.03
C GLY A 265 -11.31 -15.89 -27.35
N LYS A 266 -11.83 -16.60 -26.34
CA LYS A 266 -12.69 -17.79 -26.50
C LYS A 266 -13.78 -17.80 -25.42
N GLU A 267 -14.88 -18.50 -25.70
CA GLU A 267 -15.98 -18.69 -24.76
C GLU A 267 -15.74 -19.89 -23.84
N GLY A 268 -16.14 -19.78 -22.57
CA GLY A 268 -16.04 -20.84 -21.56
C GLY A 268 -15.22 -20.45 -20.33
N MET A 269 -14.69 -21.43 -19.61
CA MET A 269 -13.67 -21.21 -18.57
C MET A 269 -12.28 -21.61 -19.13
N PRO A 270 -11.23 -20.83 -18.89
CA PRO A 270 -9.88 -21.19 -19.28
C PRO A 270 -9.32 -22.29 -18.37
N GLU A 271 -8.26 -22.95 -18.83
CA GLU A 271 -7.52 -23.90 -18.02
C GLU A 271 -6.68 -23.18 -16.97
N GLN A 272 -6.61 -23.76 -15.76
CA GLN A 272 -5.70 -23.31 -14.72
C GLN A 272 -4.24 -23.48 -15.18
N LEU A 273 -3.45 -22.41 -15.08
CA LEU A 273 -2.03 -22.45 -15.41
C LEU A 273 -1.21 -22.79 -14.15
N PRO A 274 0.04 -23.29 -14.28
CA PRO A 274 0.93 -23.31 -13.11
C PRO A 274 1.23 -21.87 -12.68
N VAL A 275 1.28 -21.60 -11.37
CA VAL A 275 1.63 -20.26 -10.84
C VAL A 275 2.94 -19.77 -11.46
N CYS A 276 3.99 -20.58 -11.35
CA CYS A 276 5.26 -20.33 -12.03
C CYS A 276 5.36 -21.18 -13.31
N PRO A 277 5.59 -20.57 -14.48
CA PRO A 277 6.01 -21.28 -15.68
C PRO A 277 7.27 -22.15 -15.46
N LYS A 278 7.42 -23.21 -16.25
CA LYS A 278 8.54 -24.18 -16.09
C LYS A 278 9.91 -23.57 -16.37
N ASP A 279 9.95 -22.56 -17.22
CA ASP A 279 11.14 -21.83 -17.68
C ASP A 279 11.41 -20.54 -16.87
N ALA A 280 10.53 -20.21 -15.91
CA ALA A 280 10.73 -19.06 -15.04
C ALA A 280 11.99 -19.25 -14.17
N MET A 281 12.81 -18.20 -14.07
CA MET A 281 13.94 -18.17 -13.14
C MET A 281 13.40 -18.24 -11.71
N VAL A 282 13.88 -19.18 -10.91
CA VAL A 282 13.43 -19.33 -9.51
C VAL A 282 14.40 -18.62 -8.57
N LYS A 283 13.92 -17.60 -7.85
CA LYS A 283 14.61 -16.96 -6.74
C LYS A 283 14.07 -17.50 -5.42
N THR A 284 14.95 -17.99 -4.55
CA THR A 284 14.57 -18.53 -3.24
C THR A 284 15.12 -17.65 -2.12
N PHE A 285 14.26 -17.16 -1.25
CA PHE A 285 14.61 -16.33 -0.10
C PHE A 285 14.24 -17.06 1.19
N ASN A 286 15.19 -17.18 2.12
CA ASN A 286 14.94 -17.68 3.46
C ASN A 286 14.67 -16.49 4.38
N VAL A 287 13.40 -16.26 4.67
CA VAL A 287 12.92 -15.14 5.48
C VAL A 287 12.58 -15.63 6.88
N VAL A 288 12.91 -14.84 7.89
CA VAL A 288 12.62 -15.13 9.29
C VAL A 288 11.78 -14.00 9.86
N ALA A 289 10.64 -14.33 10.47
CA ALA A 289 9.90 -13.40 11.32
C ALA A 289 10.45 -13.49 12.75
N ILE A 290 10.89 -12.36 13.32
CA ILE A 290 11.44 -12.30 14.68
C ILE A 290 10.80 -11.19 15.50
N ASP A 291 10.77 -11.37 16.82
CA ASP A 291 10.56 -10.28 17.77
C ASP A 291 11.86 -9.45 17.85
N HIS A 292 11.76 -8.13 17.71
CA HIS A 292 12.87 -7.20 17.88
C HIS A 292 12.69 -6.41 19.18
N PRO A 293 13.57 -6.58 20.19
CA PRO A 293 13.36 -5.99 21.50
C PRO A 293 13.50 -4.46 21.47
N GLY A 294 12.38 -3.74 21.52
CA GLY A 294 12.37 -2.29 21.73
C GLY A 294 13.08 -1.49 20.63
N MET A 295 12.53 -1.53 19.41
CA MET A 295 13.01 -0.77 18.26
C MET A 295 12.88 0.73 18.50
N SER A 296 13.99 1.47 18.40
CA SER A 296 14.00 2.92 18.44
C SER A 296 13.87 3.49 17.02
N PHE A 297 12.97 4.45 16.83
CA PHE A 297 12.79 5.18 15.58
C PHE A 297 13.71 6.40 15.50
N ASN A 298 14.19 6.89 16.64
CA ASN A 298 15.23 7.89 16.72
C ASN A 298 16.15 7.60 17.92
N PRO A 299 17.36 7.05 17.71
CA PRO A 299 18.26 6.72 18.81
C PRO A 299 18.79 7.94 19.56
N ASN A 300 18.63 9.15 19.00
CA ASN A 300 19.12 10.38 19.58
C ASN A 300 18.04 11.17 20.35
N ALA A 301 16.78 10.73 20.31
CA ALA A 301 15.66 11.34 21.00
C ALA A 301 15.17 10.48 22.18
N GLY A 302 14.33 11.05 23.04
CA GLY A 302 13.60 10.30 24.06
C GLY A 302 12.62 9.29 23.46
N GLU A 303 12.07 8.40 24.29
CA GLU A 303 11.13 7.35 23.81
C GLU A 303 9.81 7.91 23.27
N ALA A 304 9.42 9.10 23.72
CA ALA A 304 8.22 9.79 23.28
C ALA A 304 8.37 11.32 23.42
N ILE A 305 7.61 12.07 22.62
CA ILE A 305 7.55 13.54 22.66
C ILE A 305 6.11 13.98 22.87
N GLU A 306 5.85 14.78 23.90
CA GLU A 306 4.51 15.34 24.16
C GLU A 306 4.16 16.40 23.12
N VAL A 307 2.92 16.35 22.60
CA VAL A 307 2.43 17.25 21.56
C VAL A 307 1.27 18.12 22.04
N ASP A 308 0.03 17.68 21.88
CA ASP A 308 -1.18 18.37 22.30
C ASP A 308 -2.08 17.43 23.13
N PHE A 309 -2.80 17.99 24.10
CA PHE A 309 -3.77 17.26 24.94
C PHE A 309 -3.19 16.00 25.61
N GLU A 310 -1.94 16.09 26.10
CA GLU A 310 -1.17 15.00 26.72
C GLU A 310 -0.96 13.78 25.80
N ARG A 311 -1.22 13.93 24.49
CA ARG A 311 -0.86 12.95 23.48
C ARG A 311 0.64 13.03 23.18
N LYS A 312 1.18 11.94 22.67
CA LYS A 312 2.61 11.80 22.42
C LYS A 312 2.89 11.21 21.06
N ILE A 313 3.94 11.70 20.41
CA ILE A 313 4.62 10.98 19.33
C ILE A 313 5.44 9.87 19.99
N GLU A 314 5.23 8.63 19.59
CA GLU A 314 5.98 7.48 20.09
C GLU A 314 7.19 7.24 19.18
N LEU A 315 8.40 7.28 19.74
CA LEU A 315 9.67 7.03 19.02
C LEU A 315 10.30 5.71 19.41
N ARG A 316 9.60 4.89 20.20
CA ARG A 316 10.00 3.53 20.53
C ARG A 316 8.84 2.57 20.33
N ASN A 317 9.12 1.46 19.65
CA ASN A 317 8.21 0.33 19.57
C ASN A 317 8.73 -0.85 20.43
N PRO A 318 8.19 -1.04 21.65
CA PRO A 318 8.61 -2.12 22.55
C PRO A 318 8.27 -3.52 22.03
N GLU A 319 7.20 -3.64 21.25
CA GLU A 319 6.66 -4.91 20.74
C GLU A 319 7.04 -5.14 19.27
N ALA A 320 8.13 -4.54 18.82
CA ALA A 320 8.52 -4.55 17.42
C ALA A 320 8.76 -5.98 16.90
N LYS A 321 8.38 -6.18 15.63
CA LYS A 321 8.48 -7.42 14.87
C LYS A 321 9.02 -7.08 13.51
N ILE A 322 9.94 -7.88 12.99
CA ILE A 322 10.56 -7.63 11.69
C ILE A 322 10.69 -8.90 10.87
N TYR A 323 10.57 -8.74 9.54
CA TYR A 323 11.05 -9.70 8.57
C TYR A 323 12.50 -9.44 8.27
N VAL A 324 13.33 -10.49 8.31
CA VAL A 324 14.75 -10.41 7.97
C VAL A 324 15.17 -11.63 7.18
N LEU A 325 16.25 -11.53 6.41
CA LEU A 325 16.85 -12.72 5.82
C LEU A 325 17.56 -13.54 6.90
N GLU A 326 17.56 -14.86 6.73
CA GLU A 326 18.11 -15.80 7.72
C GLU A 326 19.59 -15.51 8.06
N ASP A 327 20.39 -15.11 7.07
CA ASP A 327 21.80 -14.75 7.23
C ASP A 327 22.02 -13.39 7.93
N GLU A 328 20.97 -12.59 8.08
CA GLU A 328 21.02 -11.27 8.72
C GLU A 328 20.54 -11.27 10.17
N VAL A 329 19.91 -12.37 10.65
CA VAL A 329 19.32 -12.46 12.00
C VAL A 329 20.30 -12.04 13.11
N GLN A 330 21.57 -12.47 13.02
CA GLN A 330 22.58 -12.11 14.03
C GLN A 330 22.94 -10.62 13.99
N LYS A 331 23.01 -10.03 12.78
CA LYS A 331 23.35 -8.62 12.58
C LYS A 331 22.29 -7.72 13.19
N VAL A 332 21.02 -7.98 12.89
CA VAL A 332 19.87 -7.20 13.40
C VAL A 332 19.57 -7.44 14.88
N SER A 333 20.10 -8.51 15.48
CA SER A 333 20.01 -8.75 16.92
C SER A 333 21.06 -7.98 17.73
N GLY A 334 22.05 -7.39 17.05
CA GLY A 334 23.06 -6.50 17.63
C GLY A 334 22.66 -5.03 17.50
N ASP A 335 23.65 -4.15 17.33
CA ASP A 335 23.42 -2.69 17.29
C ASP A 335 23.00 -2.15 15.90
N ALA A 336 22.74 -3.04 14.93
CA ALA A 336 22.36 -2.60 13.58
C ALA A 336 20.91 -2.11 13.56
N GLN A 337 20.68 -0.86 13.16
CA GLN A 337 19.33 -0.34 12.99
C GLN A 337 18.55 -1.16 11.95
N PRO A 338 17.42 -1.77 12.32
CA PRO A 338 16.64 -2.60 11.40
C PRO A 338 16.04 -1.77 10.26
N MET A 339 15.54 -2.48 9.26
CA MET A 339 14.87 -1.92 8.09
C MET A 339 13.83 -2.92 7.58
N PRO A 340 12.74 -2.45 6.96
CA PRO A 340 11.74 -3.34 6.39
C PRO A 340 12.35 -4.24 5.32
N LEU A 341 11.91 -5.49 5.27
CA LEU A 341 12.39 -6.44 4.28
C LEU A 341 12.06 -5.92 2.87
N THR A 342 13.08 -5.71 2.05
CA THR A 342 12.91 -5.27 0.66
C THR A 342 13.62 -6.24 -0.27
N LEU A 343 12.82 -7.09 -0.93
CA LEU A 343 13.28 -8.10 -1.87
C LEU A 343 13.16 -7.59 -3.31
N ARG A 344 13.94 -8.17 -4.23
CA ARG A 344 13.89 -7.81 -5.64
C ARG A 344 13.72 -9.01 -6.54
N ALA A 345 12.83 -8.89 -7.51
CA ALA A 345 12.62 -9.83 -8.59
C ALA A 345 12.49 -9.07 -9.91
N ASN A 346 12.70 -9.77 -11.02
CA ASN A 346 12.48 -9.23 -12.33
C ASN A 346 11.15 -9.73 -12.88
N VAL A 347 10.57 -9.02 -13.84
CA VAL A 347 9.45 -9.53 -14.63
C VAL A 347 9.80 -10.90 -15.20
N GLY A 348 8.95 -11.89 -14.92
CA GLY A 348 9.11 -13.28 -15.30
C GLY A 348 9.86 -14.16 -14.28
N ASP A 349 10.29 -13.63 -13.14
CA ASP A 349 10.87 -14.43 -12.06
C ASP A 349 9.76 -15.12 -11.22
N CYS A 350 10.02 -16.36 -10.84
CA CYS A 350 9.29 -17.10 -9.82
C CYS A 350 9.99 -16.91 -8.47
N LEU A 351 9.26 -16.53 -7.43
CA LEU A 351 9.79 -16.38 -6.09
C LEU A 351 9.30 -17.51 -5.19
N LYS A 352 10.23 -18.10 -4.43
CA LYS A 352 9.95 -19.00 -3.31
C LYS A 352 10.41 -18.35 -2.02
N ILE A 353 9.47 -18.04 -1.13
CA ILE A 353 9.75 -17.43 0.16
C ILE A 353 9.61 -18.50 1.23
N ASN A 354 10.72 -18.99 1.75
CA ASN A 354 10.75 -19.91 2.89
C ASN A 354 10.67 -19.07 4.16
N LEU A 355 9.46 -18.91 4.72
CA LEU A 355 9.25 -18.20 5.96
C LEU A 355 9.42 -19.15 7.15
N THR A 356 10.31 -18.79 8.06
CA THR A 356 10.44 -19.40 9.38
C THR A 356 9.95 -18.43 10.44
N ASN A 357 9.01 -18.85 11.29
CA ASN A 357 8.52 -18.01 12.38
C ASN A 357 9.33 -18.28 13.66
N LYS A 358 10.14 -17.31 14.10
CA LYS A 358 10.88 -17.35 15.38
C LYS A 358 10.33 -16.35 16.41
N MET A 359 9.15 -15.78 16.18
CA MET A 359 8.46 -15.01 17.21
C MET A 359 7.97 -15.93 18.34
N LYS A 360 7.81 -15.36 19.54
CA LYS A 360 7.45 -16.12 20.75
C LYS A 360 6.02 -16.64 20.76
N GLU A 361 5.06 -15.78 20.41
CA GLU A 361 3.64 -16.05 20.61
C GLU A 361 2.82 -15.91 19.32
N SER A 362 3.08 -14.86 18.54
CA SER A 362 2.29 -14.54 17.35
C SER A 362 2.57 -15.52 16.21
N ARG A 363 1.52 -15.86 15.46
CA ARG A 363 1.66 -16.53 14.16
C ARG A 363 2.22 -15.51 13.16
N ALA A 364 2.90 -16.01 12.12
CA ALA A 364 3.42 -15.20 11.04
C ALA A 364 2.79 -15.60 9.70
N SER A 365 2.78 -14.74 8.70
CA SER A 365 2.54 -15.13 7.31
C SER A 365 3.11 -14.14 6.33
N PHE A 366 3.47 -14.61 5.14
CA PHE A 366 4.03 -13.74 4.11
C PHE A 366 3.00 -13.59 2.99
N SER A 367 2.32 -12.44 2.91
CA SER A 367 1.31 -12.14 1.90
C SER A 367 1.78 -11.03 0.95
N ALA A 368 1.85 -11.33 -0.36
CA ALA A 368 2.26 -10.39 -1.40
C ALA A 368 1.15 -10.26 -2.47
N PHE A 369 0.10 -9.53 -2.13
CA PHE A 369 -1.17 -9.50 -2.87
C PHE A 369 -1.10 -8.94 -4.29
N GLY A 370 -0.07 -8.16 -4.64
CA GLY A 370 0.11 -7.61 -5.99
C GLY A 370 0.74 -8.58 -6.99
N LEU A 371 1.20 -9.75 -6.55
CA LEU A 371 1.79 -10.78 -7.41
C LEU A 371 0.78 -11.89 -7.72
N ALA A 372 1.12 -12.70 -8.71
CA ALA A 372 0.36 -13.92 -8.98
C ALA A 372 0.73 -15.01 -7.96
N PHE A 373 -0.28 -15.68 -7.40
CA PHE A 373 -0.16 -16.79 -6.47
C PHE A 373 -1.37 -17.72 -6.58
N ASP A 374 -1.25 -18.94 -6.05
CA ASP A 374 -2.42 -19.82 -5.82
C ASP A 374 -3.08 -19.44 -4.49
N PRO A 375 -4.33 -18.94 -4.48
CA PRO A 375 -5.01 -18.51 -3.25
C PRO A 375 -5.23 -19.64 -2.25
N LYS A 376 -5.21 -20.90 -2.70
CA LYS A 376 -5.37 -22.08 -1.84
C LYS A 376 -4.08 -22.49 -1.13
N ASP A 377 -2.93 -21.91 -1.48
CA ASP A 377 -1.63 -22.33 -0.98
C ASP A 377 -0.74 -21.16 -0.51
N SER A 378 -0.67 -20.08 -1.27
CA SER A 378 0.36 -19.05 -1.13
C SER A 378 -0.20 -17.64 -0.95
N GLN A 379 -1.46 -17.50 -0.52
CA GLN A 379 -2.06 -16.20 -0.19
C GLN A 379 -1.56 -15.64 1.15
N GLY A 380 -1.15 -16.51 2.08
CA GLY A 380 -0.73 -16.10 3.42
C GLY A 380 -1.87 -15.76 4.36
N VAL A 381 -3.13 -16.01 3.96
CA VAL A 381 -4.34 -15.71 4.73
C VAL A 381 -5.23 -16.95 4.79
N ASN A 382 -5.79 -17.24 5.97
CA ASN A 382 -6.85 -18.24 6.09
C ASN A 382 -8.18 -17.60 5.68
N LEU A 383 -8.39 -17.48 4.37
CA LEU A 383 -9.53 -16.77 3.78
C LEU A 383 -10.61 -17.72 3.29
N GLY A 384 -11.85 -17.42 3.65
CA GLY A 384 -13.01 -18.05 3.05
C GLY A 384 -12.99 -19.56 3.22
N ASN A 385 -13.22 -20.26 2.10
CA ASN A 385 -13.18 -21.70 1.98
C ASN A 385 -11.84 -22.23 1.43
N ASN A 386 -10.80 -21.39 1.34
CA ASN A 386 -9.47 -21.88 0.96
C ASN A 386 -8.98 -22.90 2.00
N PRO A 387 -8.41 -24.03 1.56
CA PRO A 387 -8.06 -25.12 2.46
C PRO A 387 -6.79 -24.83 3.26
N GLY A 388 -6.65 -25.54 4.38
CA GLY A 388 -5.42 -25.57 5.16
C GLY A 388 -5.17 -24.33 6.01
N ASP A 389 -4.02 -24.33 6.68
CA ASP A 389 -3.51 -23.16 7.38
C ASP A 389 -2.38 -22.54 6.56
N GLN A 390 -2.57 -21.30 6.14
CA GLN A 390 -1.60 -20.53 5.36
C GLN A 390 -0.73 -19.62 6.24
N THR A 391 -0.92 -19.66 7.55
CA THR A 391 -0.09 -18.96 8.53
C THR A 391 0.88 -19.93 9.21
N VAL A 392 1.98 -19.42 9.75
CA VAL A 392 3.08 -20.18 10.33
C VAL A 392 3.08 -20.01 11.85
N ALA A 393 2.91 -21.12 12.57
CA ALA A 393 2.97 -21.13 14.04
C ALA A 393 4.39 -20.78 14.54
N PRO A 394 4.54 -20.29 15.79
CA PRO A 394 5.85 -20.16 16.41
C PRO A 394 6.69 -21.45 16.30
N GLY A 395 7.92 -21.32 15.82
CA GLY A 395 8.87 -22.42 15.61
C GLY A 395 8.71 -23.19 14.30
N GLU A 396 7.65 -22.95 13.53
CA GLU A 396 7.36 -23.67 12.28
C GLU A 396 7.88 -22.92 11.06
N SER A 397 7.78 -23.55 9.88
CA SER A 397 8.18 -22.96 8.61
C SER A 397 7.22 -23.32 7.47
N ARG A 398 7.10 -22.44 6.48
CA ARG A 398 6.31 -22.66 5.26
C ARG A 398 6.97 -21.97 4.06
N THR A 399 6.80 -22.54 2.87
CA THR A 399 7.17 -21.89 1.62
C THR A 399 5.95 -21.24 0.96
N TYR A 400 6.07 -19.98 0.56
CA TYR A 400 5.12 -19.28 -0.29
C TYR A 400 5.68 -19.15 -1.70
N THR A 401 4.84 -19.33 -2.72
CA THR A 401 5.21 -19.24 -4.13
C THR A 401 4.48 -18.08 -4.80
N TYR A 402 5.26 -17.15 -5.36
CA TYR A 402 4.77 -15.99 -6.10
C TYR A 402 5.37 -15.95 -7.50
N TYR A 403 4.67 -15.32 -8.43
CA TYR A 403 5.17 -15.09 -9.78
C TYR A 403 5.02 -13.62 -10.17
N ALA A 404 6.13 -13.01 -10.61
CA ALA A 404 6.16 -11.68 -11.20
C ALA A 404 5.68 -11.76 -12.65
N ASP A 405 4.37 -11.98 -12.83
CA ASP A 405 3.80 -12.26 -14.14
C ASP A 405 4.01 -11.07 -15.10
N PRO A 406 4.51 -11.29 -16.33
CA PRO A 406 4.61 -10.25 -17.36
C PRO A 406 3.33 -9.46 -17.61
N PHE A 407 2.16 -10.05 -17.35
CA PHE A 407 0.87 -9.38 -17.37
C PHE A 407 0.79 -8.16 -16.43
N ASN A 408 1.45 -8.20 -15.28
CA ASN A 408 1.49 -7.09 -14.33
C ASN A 408 2.61 -6.10 -14.64
N GLY A 409 3.61 -6.50 -15.42
CA GLY A 409 4.76 -5.67 -15.74
C GLY A 409 5.65 -5.36 -14.53
N GLU A 410 6.34 -4.23 -14.61
CA GLU A 410 7.19 -3.71 -13.53
C GLU A 410 6.34 -3.00 -12.48
N GLY A 411 6.78 -3.04 -11.23
CA GLY A 411 5.98 -2.51 -10.13
C GLY A 411 6.53 -2.90 -8.78
N GLN A 412 5.64 -2.96 -7.82
CA GLN A 412 5.94 -3.32 -6.45
C GLN A 412 4.74 -4.00 -5.79
N THR A 413 4.98 -4.70 -4.69
CA THR A 413 3.91 -5.18 -3.82
C THR A 413 4.32 -5.06 -2.36
N LEU A 414 3.41 -4.53 -1.55
CA LEU A 414 3.54 -4.55 -0.10
C LEU A 414 3.40 -5.99 0.42
N VAL A 415 4.29 -6.35 1.33
CA VAL A 415 4.23 -7.60 2.07
C VAL A 415 3.65 -7.34 3.45
N TRP A 416 2.58 -8.05 3.80
CA TRP A 416 1.93 -7.96 5.10
C TRP A 416 1.87 -9.28 5.84
N ASP A 417 1.95 -9.19 7.15
CA ASP A 417 1.59 -10.28 8.05
C ASP A 417 0.07 -10.39 8.24
N TRP A 418 -0.43 -11.61 8.09
CA TRP A 418 -1.82 -11.98 8.36
C TRP A 418 -1.95 -13.09 9.41
N GLY A 419 -0.85 -13.47 10.07
CA GLY A 419 -0.89 -14.29 11.27
C GLY A 419 -1.59 -13.56 12.42
N ASN A 420 -1.38 -12.25 12.52
CA ASN A 420 -2.19 -11.33 13.32
C ASN A 420 -2.22 -9.94 12.66
N VAL A 421 -3.03 -9.81 11.61
CA VAL A 421 -3.13 -8.58 10.81
C VAL A 421 -3.55 -7.35 11.63
N ALA A 422 -4.22 -7.56 12.77
CA ALA A 422 -4.61 -6.48 13.65
C ALA A 422 -3.38 -5.81 14.27
N MET A 423 -2.34 -6.55 14.67
CA MET A 423 -1.22 -6.01 15.47
C MET A 423 0.14 -6.08 14.78
N ASN A 424 0.41 -7.17 14.05
CA ASN A 424 1.74 -7.46 13.54
C ASN A 424 2.24 -6.42 12.51
N PRO A 425 1.41 -5.94 11.53
CA PRO A 425 1.82 -4.85 10.64
C PRO A 425 2.18 -3.56 11.39
N ARG A 426 1.36 -3.12 12.35
CA ARG A 426 1.68 -1.97 13.21
C ARG A 426 2.99 -2.15 13.94
N ASN A 427 3.26 -3.38 14.41
CA ASN A 427 4.50 -3.70 15.10
C ASN A 427 5.72 -3.83 14.17
N GLY A 428 5.56 -3.59 12.87
CA GLY A 428 6.65 -3.54 11.91
C GLY A 428 6.76 -4.78 11.02
N LEU A 429 5.90 -5.80 11.19
CA LEU A 429 5.97 -7.04 10.43
C LEU A 429 5.37 -6.87 9.02
N PHE A 430 6.02 -6.01 8.24
CA PHE A 430 5.74 -5.72 6.84
C PHE A 430 7.07 -5.63 6.05
N GLY A 431 6.96 -5.60 4.73
CA GLY A 431 8.09 -5.42 3.81
C GLY A 431 7.57 -5.15 2.40
N GLY A 432 8.41 -5.36 1.39
CA GLY A 432 8.04 -5.18 0.00
C GLY A 432 8.83 -6.06 -0.95
N ILE A 433 8.23 -6.35 -2.10
CA ILE A 433 8.92 -6.95 -3.25
C ILE A 433 8.85 -5.94 -4.40
N ILE A 434 10.02 -5.56 -4.91
CA ILE A 434 10.16 -4.67 -6.06
C ILE A 434 10.38 -5.53 -7.31
N ILE A 435 9.61 -5.24 -8.36
CA ILE A 435 9.67 -5.91 -9.66
C ILE A 435 10.35 -5.00 -10.68
N GLY A 436 11.60 -5.31 -11.02
CA GLY A 436 12.38 -4.60 -12.03
C GLY A 436 12.27 -5.22 -13.43
N PRO A 437 12.92 -4.59 -14.42
CA PRO A 437 12.90 -5.05 -15.81
C PRO A 437 13.47 -6.46 -15.93
N LYS A 438 12.94 -7.24 -16.87
CA LYS A 438 13.38 -8.62 -17.14
C LYS A 438 14.91 -8.69 -17.27
N GLY A 439 15.52 -9.64 -16.55
CA GLY A 439 16.97 -9.91 -16.58
C GLY A 439 17.87 -8.90 -15.87
N SER A 440 17.32 -7.86 -15.24
CA SER A 440 18.14 -6.87 -14.53
C SER A 440 18.90 -7.47 -13.35
N THR A 441 20.04 -6.87 -13.04
CA THR A 441 20.82 -7.16 -11.83
C THR A 441 20.80 -5.97 -10.89
N TYR A 442 20.95 -6.24 -9.60
CA TYR A 442 20.85 -5.22 -8.56
C TYR A 442 22.15 -5.14 -7.80
N ARG A 443 22.69 -3.94 -7.63
CA ARG A 443 23.92 -3.74 -6.84
C ARG A 443 23.73 -2.68 -5.77
N ASP A 444 24.47 -2.81 -4.67
CA ASP A 444 24.53 -1.76 -3.65
C ASP A 444 25.14 -0.49 -4.27
N PRO A 445 24.49 0.68 -4.15
CA PRO A 445 24.97 1.92 -4.76
C PRO A 445 26.34 2.36 -4.25
N GLN A 446 26.78 1.95 -3.06
CA GLN A 446 28.03 2.38 -2.42
C GLN A 446 29.15 1.38 -2.66
N THR A 447 28.89 0.09 -2.43
CA THR A 447 29.91 -0.96 -2.51
C THR A 447 30.01 -1.60 -3.89
N GLY A 448 28.93 -1.56 -4.68
CA GLY A 448 28.81 -2.24 -5.96
C GLY A 448 28.60 -3.75 -5.85
N GLU A 449 28.42 -4.28 -4.63
CA GLU A 449 28.13 -5.69 -4.39
C GLU A 449 26.76 -6.06 -4.95
N ASP A 450 26.63 -7.28 -5.48
CA ASP A 450 25.34 -7.81 -5.93
C ASP A 450 24.41 -8.03 -4.73
N ILE A 451 23.26 -7.36 -4.76
CA ILE A 451 22.21 -7.42 -3.73
C ILE A 451 20.91 -8.02 -4.26
N SER A 452 20.94 -8.68 -5.42
CA SER A 452 19.76 -9.31 -6.04
C SER A 452 19.09 -10.35 -5.13
N MET A 453 19.85 -10.94 -4.20
CA MET A 453 19.39 -11.90 -3.19
C MET A 453 19.53 -11.39 -1.76
N LYS A 454 19.65 -10.07 -1.55
CA LYS A 454 19.85 -9.43 -0.24
C LYS A 454 18.71 -8.49 0.12
N ASN A 455 18.60 -8.18 1.40
CA ASN A 455 17.63 -7.22 1.92
C ASN A 455 18.23 -5.81 1.83
N SER A 456 17.65 -4.95 0.99
CA SER A 456 18.08 -3.56 0.89
C SER A 456 16.96 -2.64 0.43
N TRP A 457 16.77 -1.50 1.09
CA TRP A 457 15.80 -0.48 0.69
C TRP A 457 16.35 0.40 -0.43
N LYS A 458 17.63 0.25 -0.80
CA LYS A 458 18.29 0.99 -1.89
C LYS A 458 19.04 0.05 -2.83
N ALA A 459 19.03 0.32 -4.12
CA ALA A 459 19.78 -0.42 -5.12
C ALA A 459 20.10 0.44 -6.34
N ASP A 460 21.13 0.07 -7.10
CA ASP A 460 21.19 0.40 -8.51
C ASP A 460 20.57 -0.74 -9.29
N VAL A 461 19.70 -0.41 -10.25
CA VAL A 461 19.16 -1.36 -11.22
C VAL A 461 19.98 -1.27 -12.49
N ILE A 462 20.69 -2.36 -12.78
CA ILE A 462 21.49 -2.51 -13.99
C ILE A 462 20.67 -3.34 -14.97
N VAL A 463 20.14 -2.66 -15.99
CA VAL A 463 19.25 -3.25 -16.97
C VAL A 463 20.06 -4.06 -17.96
N ASP A 464 19.61 -5.29 -18.25
CA ASP A 464 20.21 -6.10 -19.30
C ASP A 464 19.70 -5.65 -20.68
N HIS A 465 20.52 -4.84 -21.36
CA HIS A 465 20.22 -4.31 -22.69
C HIS A 465 20.33 -5.36 -23.82
N THR A 466 20.71 -6.61 -23.52
CA THR A 466 20.71 -7.69 -24.52
C THR A 466 19.33 -8.33 -24.69
N ILE A 467 18.41 -8.06 -23.76
CA ILE A 467 17.03 -8.56 -23.80
C ILE A 467 16.16 -7.64 -24.66
N GLN A 468 15.35 -8.24 -25.52
CA GLN A 468 14.41 -7.53 -26.38
C GLN A 468 13.48 -6.62 -25.55
N GLY A 469 13.41 -5.34 -25.91
CA GLY A 469 12.64 -4.31 -25.22
C GLY A 469 13.45 -3.50 -24.19
N ASN A 470 14.68 -3.92 -23.87
CA ASN A 470 15.56 -3.23 -22.93
C ASN A 470 16.66 -2.38 -23.60
N GLU A 471 16.79 -2.40 -24.93
CA GLU A 471 17.95 -1.87 -25.65
C GLU A 471 18.21 -0.37 -25.42
N GLY A 472 17.13 0.40 -25.27
CA GLY A 472 17.18 1.85 -25.04
C GLY A 472 16.94 2.27 -23.58
N ARG A 473 16.79 1.31 -22.67
CA ARG A 473 16.47 1.60 -21.28
C ARG A 473 17.71 2.09 -20.55
N ALA A 474 17.51 2.91 -19.53
CA ALA A 474 18.60 3.42 -18.70
C ALA A 474 18.68 2.62 -17.40
N ASN A 475 19.89 2.45 -16.89
CA ASN A 475 20.09 2.11 -15.48
C ASN A 475 19.52 3.23 -14.61
N TYR A 476 19.06 2.88 -13.41
CA TYR A 476 18.47 3.84 -12.48
C TYR A 476 18.75 3.47 -11.02
N ARG A 477 18.67 4.46 -10.13
CA ARG A 477 18.68 4.27 -8.68
C ARG A 477 17.28 3.87 -8.23
N ASP A 478 17.19 2.90 -7.34
CA ASP A 478 15.95 2.32 -6.85
C ASP A 478 15.93 2.43 -5.33
N VAL A 479 14.82 2.94 -4.79
CA VAL A 479 14.66 3.25 -3.36
C VAL A 479 13.27 2.84 -2.88
N ALA A 480 13.16 2.24 -1.69
CA ALA A 480 11.90 1.94 -1.04
C ALA A 480 11.74 2.70 0.28
N LEU A 481 10.61 3.37 0.43
CA LEU A 481 10.18 4.09 1.62
C LEU A 481 8.86 3.48 2.13
N TYR A 482 8.84 3.07 3.39
CA TYR A 482 7.71 2.42 4.05
C TYR A 482 7.20 3.35 5.15
N PHE A 483 6.10 4.03 4.85
CA PHE A 483 5.44 4.97 5.76
C PHE A 483 4.49 4.21 6.69
N GLN A 484 4.46 4.62 7.96
CA GLN A 484 3.52 4.11 8.94
C GLN A 484 3.07 5.21 9.90
N ASP A 485 1.83 5.11 10.35
CA ASP A 485 1.23 5.93 11.39
C ASP A 485 0.02 5.25 12.04
N GLU A 486 -0.30 5.65 13.27
CA GLU A 486 -1.45 5.15 14.02
C GLU A 486 -2.44 6.26 14.45
N ASP A 487 -2.31 7.48 13.92
CA ASP A 487 -3.18 8.61 14.29
C ASP A 487 -4.54 8.52 13.57
N ASN A 488 -5.59 8.27 14.34
CA ASN A 488 -6.94 8.09 13.79
C ASN A 488 -7.71 9.41 13.61
N ILE A 489 -7.26 10.54 14.16
CA ILE A 489 -8.08 11.75 14.24
C ILE A 489 -7.49 12.98 13.52
N ILE A 490 -6.21 12.97 13.15
CA ILE A 490 -5.58 14.11 12.49
C ILE A 490 -6.23 14.40 11.12
N GLY A 491 -6.84 15.57 11.01
CA GLY A 491 -7.59 15.98 9.81
C GLY A 491 -9.03 15.46 9.75
N THR A 492 -9.53 14.85 10.82
CA THR A 492 -10.95 14.49 10.96
C THR A 492 -11.77 15.67 11.52
N SER A 493 -13.10 15.54 11.47
CA SER A 493 -14.04 16.53 12.03
C SER A 493 -14.25 16.41 13.55
N PHE A 494 -13.42 15.67 14.28
CA PHE A 494 -13.57 15.48 15.73
C PHE A 494 -13.04 16.68 16.53
N MET A 495 -13.84 17.14 17.50
CA MET A 495 -13.46 18.21 18.43
C MET A 495 -12.85 17.64 19.72
N PRO A 496 -11.78 18.23 20.26
CA PRO A 496 -11.04 19.38 19.72
C PRO A 496 -10.23 19.02 18.47
N TYR A 497 -10.17 19.93 17.50
CA TYR A 497 -9.33 19.73 16.32
C TYR A 497 -7.86 19.71 16.74
N VAL A 498 -7.22 18.57 16.53
CA VAL A 498 -5.79 18.39 16.82
C VAL A 498 -4.94 18.95 15.69
N GLN A 499 -3.75 19.44 16.05
CA GLN A 499 -2.81 20.03 15.10
C GLN A 499 -1.58 19.16 14.86
N ASN A 500 -1.27 18.28 15.82
CA ASN A 500 -0.10 17.41 15.77
C ASN A 500 -0.52 15.96 15.57
N VAL A 501 0.35 15.17 14.95
CA VAL A 501 0.21 13.71 14.90
C VAL A 501 0.63 13.12 16.25
N ALA A 502 -0.06 12.09 16.70
CA ALA A 502 0.30 11.29 17.86
C ALA A 502 0.43 9.81 17.52
N GLY A 503 1.06 9.07 18.43
CA GLY A 503 1.36 7.66 18.28
C GLY A 503 2.66 7.38 17.53
N LEU A 504 2.87 6.11 17.23
CA LEU A 504 4.00 5.61 16.46
C LEU A 504 3.88 6.06 15.01
N THR A 505 4.84 6.85 14.55
CA THR A 505 4.93 7.38 13.19
C THR A 505 6.36 7.26 12.68
N GLY A 506 6.54 6.90 11.41
CA GLY A 506 7.87 6.84 10.84
C GLY A 506 7.93 6.36 9.40
N VAL A 507 9.17 6.35 8.88
CA VAL A 507 9.53 5.86 7.56
C VAL A 507 10.72 4.90 7.71
N ASN A 508 10.58 3.67 7.23
CA ASN A 508 11.59 2.60 7.36
C ASN A 508 12.06 2.42 8.82
N TYR A 509 11.12 2.40 9.78
CA TYR A 509 11.40 2.31 11.22
C TYR A 509 12.24 3.47 11.78
N ARG A 510 12.08 4.67 11.21
CA ARG A 510 12.83 5.87 11.59
C ARG A 510 11.93 7.09 11.61
N ALA A 511 12.22 8.06 12.46
CA ALA A 511 11.52 9.34 12.49
C ALA A 511 12.46 10.46 12.95
N GLU A 512 12.34 11.64 12.35
CA GLU A 512 13.11 12.82 12.70
C GLU A 512 12.17 14.00 13.08
N PRO A 513 11.52 13.99 14.26
CA PRO A 513 10.53 15.00 14.62
C PRO A 513 11.12 16.40 14.74
N TYR A 514 10.34 17.43 14.39
CA TYR A 514 10.80 18.82 14.48
C TYR A 514 11.03 19.25 15.93
N LEU A 515 10.14 18.86 16.85
CA LEU A 515 10.27 19.20 18.27
C LEU A 515 11.61 18.73 18.85
N TYR A 516 12.03 17.50 18.51
CA TYR A 516 13.36 17.00 18.87
C TYR A 516 14.48 17.90 18.30
N ARG A 517 14.38 18.28 17.02
CA ARG A 517 15.38 19.15 16.39
C ARG A 517 15.42 20.54 17.03
N GLU A 518 14.28 21.12 17.39
CA GLU A 518 14.20 22.39 18.12
C GLU A 518 14.87 22.30 19.49
N GLU A 519 14.64 21.21 20.23
CA GLU A 519 15.32 20.94 21.50
C GLU A 519 16.85 20.82 21.34
N THR A 520 17.32 20.31 20.21
CA THR A 520 18.76 20.26 19.86
C THR A 520 19.31 21.57 19.29
N GLY A 521 18.50 22.62 19.16
CA GLY A 521 18.96 23.97 18.78
C GLY A 521 18.65 24.40 17.34
N CYS A 522 17.90 23.61 16.56
CA CYS A 522 17.38 24.07 15.27
C CYS A 522 16.34 25.19 15.47
N THR A 523 16.34 26.19 14.59
CA THR A 523 15.21 27.13 14.45
C THR A 523 14.29 26.68 13.31
N LEU A 524 13.01 27.06 13.34
CA LEU A 524 12.04 26.69 12.29
C LEU A 524 12.53 27.03 10.87
N GLY A 525 13.20 28.17 10.68
CA GLY A 525 13.76 28.57 9.38
C GLY A 525 14.96 27.73 8.90
N LYS A 526 15.49 26.86 9.76
CA LYS A 526 16.62 25.96 9.48
C LYS A 526 16.27 24.50 9.79
N MET A 527 14.99 24.14 9.85
CA MET A 527 14.54 22.81 10.30
C MET A 527 15.19 21.67 9.52
N PHE A 528 15.36 21.85 8.22
CA PHE A 528 15.95 20.86 7.31
C PHE A 528 17.46 21.03 7.12
N GLN A 529 18.12 21.94 7.84
CA GLN A 529 19.58 22.06 7.86
C GLN A 529 20.11 21.34 9.11
N PRO A 530 21.37 20.87 9.11
CA PRO A 530 21.99 20.35 10.32
C PRO A 530 21.85 21.35 11.49
N CYS A 531 21.35 20.89 12.64
CA CYS A 531 21.12 21.78 13.80
C CYS A 531 22.43 22.29 14.39
N GLU A 532 23.47 21.46 14.37
CA GLU A 532 24.83 21.83 14.75
C GLU A 532 25.66 22.20 13.52
N VAL A 533 26.33 23.35 13.57
CA VAL A 533 27.20 23.84 12.47
C VAL A 533 28.59 23.21 12.50
N ASP A 534 29.13 22.98 13.70
CA ASP A 534 30.50 22.51 13.87
C ASP A 534 30.67 21.01 13.56
N ASN A 535 29.60 20.23 13.74
CA ASN A 535 29.59 18.79 13.44
C ASN A 535 28.24 18.37 12.82
N PRO A 536 27.96 18.78 11.56
CA PRO A 536 26.67 18.59 10.95
C PRO A 536 26.32 17.10 10.84
N GLN A 537 25.15 16.73 11.37
CA GLN A 537 24.59 15.38 11.26
C GLN A 537 23.45 15.35 10.26
N ASP A 538 23.38 14.27 9.49
CA ASP A 538 22.20 13.94 8.69
C ASP A 538 21.05 13.50 9.61
N PRO A 539 19.78 13.67 9.21
CA PRO A 539 18.64 13.13 9.95
C PRO A 539 18.73 11.61 10.02
N VAL A 540 18.11 11.00 11.03
CA VAL A 540 18.17 9.53 11.19
C VAL A 540 17.40 8.78 10.12
N THR A 541 16.47 9.46 9.43
CA THR A 541 15.61 8.93 8.36
C THR A 541 16.40 8.60 7.07
N PRO A 542 15.81 7.84 6.12
CA PRO A 542 16.52 7.41 4.92
C PRO A 542 17.17 8.56 4.11
N LEU A 543 18.49 8.47 3.94
CA LEU A 543 19.28 9.35 3.07
C LEU A 543 19.37 8.76 1.66
N ILE A 544 18.64 9.36 0.72
CA ILE A 544 18.68 8.98 -0.69
C ILE A 544 19.87 9.66 -1.35
N LEU A 545 20.76 8.88 -1.96
CA LEU A 545 21.95 9.37 -2.67
C LEU A 545 21.83 9.07 -4.16
N ALA A 546 22.10 10.08 -5.00
CA ALA A 546 22.21 9.92 -6.44
C ALA A 546 23.21 10.92 -7.00
N HIS A 547 23.87 10.62 -8.12
CA HIS A 547 24.62 11.63 -8.85
C HIS A 547 23.66 12.55 -9.60
N ALA A 548 24.04 13.81 -9.78
CA ALA A 548 23.31 14.76 -10.62
C ALA A 548 23.01 14.17 -12.02
N GLY A 549 21.74 14.14 -12.39
CA GLY A 549 21.27 13.58 -13.66
C GLY A 549 20.97 12.08 -13.64
N ASP A 550 21.24 11.36 -12.55
CA ASP A 550 20.82 9.96 -12.41
C ASP A 550 19.29 9.87 -12.47
N LYS A 551 18.77 8.85 -13.16
CA LYS A 551 17.35 8.48 -13.04
C LYS A 551 17.12 7.80 -11.69
N VAL A 552 16.02 8.12 -11.03
CA VAL A 552 15.68 7.57 -9.71
C VAL A 552 14.23 7.09 -9.71
N ARG A 553 14.00 5.87 -9.23
CA ARG A 553 12.67 5.33 -8.93
C ARG A 553 12.53 5.19 -7.42
N ILE A 554 11.50 5.81 -6.86
CA ILE A 554 11.18 5.74 -5.43
C ILE A 554 9.85 5.04 -5.26
N HIS A 555 9.88 3.86 -4.66
CA HIS A 555 8.71 3.10 -4.24
C HIS A 555 8.26 3.63 -2.88
N VAL A 556 7.04 4.14 -2.80
CA VAL A 556 6.45 4.56 -1.53
C VAL A 556 5.34 3.60 -1.18
N PHE A 557 5.42 3.06 0.03
CA PHE A 557 4.49 2.08 0.59
C PHE A 557 3.77 2.69 1.79
N GLY A 558 2.44 2.69 1.78
CA GLY A 558 1.63 2.87 2.98
C GLY A 558 1.63 1.58 3.80
N ALA A 559 2.71 1.33 4.53
CA ALA A 559 3.00 0.05 5.14
C ALA A 559 2.08 -0.30 6.33
N SER A 560 1.64 0.69 7.11
CA SER A 560 0.62 0.50 8.14
C SER A 560 0.17 1.89 8.56
N SER A 561 -0.92 2.39 7.97
CA SER A 561 -1.32 3.78 8.08
C SER A 561 -2.79 3.93 8.38
N GLU A 562 -3.10 4.84 9.32
CA GLU A 562 -4.48 5.22 9.64
C GLU A 562 -4.96 6.40 8.81
N GLN A 563 -4.09 7.26 8.29
CA GLN A 563 -4.50 8.33 7.38
C GLN A 563 -3.84 8.21 6.01
N ASN A 564 -4.36 9.01 5.09
CA ASN A 564 -3.68 9.36 3.87
C ASN A 564 -2.45 10.24 4.14
N GLY A 565 -1.37 9.95 3.42
CA GLY A 565 -0.18 10.77 3.29
C GLY A 565 -0.08 11.40 1.91
N MET A 566 0.77 12.41 1.78
CA MET A 566 1.10 13.02 0.49
C MET A 566 2.59 12.89 0.28
N PHE A 567 3.08 12.13 -0.69
CA PHE A 567 4.52 12.06 -0.94
C PHE A 567 4.95 13.22 -1.84
N THR A 568 5.95 13.98 -1.40
CA THR A 568 6.52 15.11 -2.16
C THR A 568 8.05 15.09 -2.12
N ILE A 569 8.66 15.65 -3.17
CA ILE A 569 10.11 15.89 -3.24
C ILE A 569 10.35 17.30 -3.76
N GLU A 570 11.11 18.08 -3.01
CA GLU A 570 11.45 19.45 -3.37
C GLU A 570 12.06 19.54 -4.77
N LYS A 571 11.50 20.41 -5.62
CA LYS A 571 12.01 20.76 -6.97
C LYS A 571 12.05 19.58 -7.96
N HIS A 572 11.46 18.44 -7.63
CA HIS A 572 11.37 17.30 -8.51
C HIS A 572 9.93 17.09 -8.95
N GLU A 573 9.77 16.77 -10.23
CA GLU A 573 8.49 16.48 -10.84
C GLU A 573 8.60 15.18 -11.62
N TRP A 574 7.48 14.46 -11.73
CA TRP A 574 7.40 13.17 -12.41
C TRP A 574 6.03 13.00 -13.06
N PRO A 575 5.91 12.18 -14.11
CA PRO A 575 4.62 11.81 -14.67
C PRO A 575 3.79 10.99 -13.68
N ILE A 576 2.50 11.31 -13.52
CA ILE A 576 1.57 10.51 -12.70
C ILE A 576 1.37 9.10 -13.26
N GLU A 577 1.40 8.98 -14.59
CA GLU A 577 1.40 7.72 -15.33
C GLU A 577 2.74 7.59 -16.10
N PRO A 578 3.77 6.94 -15.52
CA PRO A 578 5.14 6.95 -16.00
C PRO A 578 5.37 6.22 -17.32
N PHE A 579 4.44 5.35 -17.71
CA PHE A 579 4.50 4.63 -18.97
C PHE A 579 3.58 5.23 -20.04
N LEU A 580 2.71 6.19 -19.68
CA LEU A 580 1.79 6.85 -20.59
C LEU A 580 2.39 8.14 -21.14
N ASP A 581 2.65 8.18 -22.45
CA ASP A 581 3.17 9.35 -23.13
C ASP A 581 2.23 10.55 -23.00
N GLY A 582 2.76 11.69 -22.53
CA GLY A 582 1.99 12.92 -22.35
C GLY A 582 1.16 12.97 -21.07
N ALA A 583 1.37 12.04 -20.12
CA ALA A 583 0.76 12.09 -18.81
C ALA A 583 1.08 13.40 -18.06
N ASP A 584 0.17 13.80 -17.17
CA ASP A 584 0.34 14.98 -16.34
C ASP A 584 1.59 14.85 -15.44
N ILE A 585 2.32 15.95 -15.34
CA ILE A 585 3.52 16.06 -14.51
C ILE A 585 3.11 16.62 -13.14
N ILE A 586 3.50 15.92 -12.08
CA ILE A 586 3.17 16.22 -10.69
C ILE A 586 4.44 16.31 -9.84
N SER A 587 4.34 17.02 -8.72
CA SER A 587 5.41 17.11 -7.68
C SER A 587 4.97 16.55 -6.33
N THR A 588 3.71 16.13 -6.22
CA THR A 588 3.11 15.57 -5.02
C THR A 588 2.03 14.59 -5.42
N VAL A 589 1.96 13.44 -4.75
CA VAL A 589 0.94 12.41 -4.97
C VAL A 589 0.43 11.86 -3.64
N GLU A 590 -0.86 11.59 -3.56
CA GLU A 590 -1.49 10.98 -2.38
C GLU A 590 -1.18 9.49 -2.30
N PHE A 591 -1.14 8.96 -1.07
CA PHE A 591 -1.09 7.53 -0.80
C PHE A 591 -1.70 7.19 0.55
N ALA A 592 -2.10 5.94 0.74
CA ALA A 592 -2.67 5.50 2.02
C ALA A 592 -2.30 4.06 2.37
N GLY A 593 -2.80 3.55 3.50
CA GLY A 593 -2.51 2.20 3.99
C GLY A 593 -2.80 1.11 2.96
N SER A 594 -1.93 0.11 2.86
CA SER A 594 -1.91 -0.97 1.85
C SER A 594 -1.61 -0.55 0.41
N GLU A 595 -1.50 0.75 0.12
CA GLU A 595 -1.19 1.26 -1.21
C GLU A 595 0.32 1.33 -1.46
N GLY A 596 0.69 1.12 -2.71
CA GLY A 596 2.02 1.37 -3.23
C GLY A 596 1.97 2.33 -4.41
N LEU A 597 2.89 3.29 -4.44
CA LEU A 597 3.09 4.18 -5.57
C LEU A 597 4.54 4.13 -6.04
N ASP A 598 4.74 4.46 -7.31
CA ASP A 598 6.05 4.57 -7.93
C ASP A 598 6.30 6.00 -8.41
N VAL A 599 7.33 6.65 -7.85
CA VAL A 599 7.79 7.96 -8.29
C VAL A 599 9.00 7.81 -9.21
N PHE A 600 8.83 8.18 -10.48
CA PHE A 600 9.88 8.11 -11.49
C PHE A 600 10.50 9.48 -11.74
N LEU A 601 11.62 9.76 -11.08
CA LEU A 601 12.37 10.98 -11.31
C LEU A 601 13.23 10.84 -12.57
N PRO A 602 13.00 11.67 -13.60
CA PRO A 602 13.77 11.59 -14.84
C PRO A 602 15.22 12.05 -14.67
N SER A 603 15.51 12.84 -13.63
CA SER A 603 16.84 13.39 -13.34
C SER A 603 16.93 13.82 -11.87
N ALA A 604 17.93 13.29 -11.15
CA ALA A 604 18.31 13.76 -9.83
C ALA A 604 18.88 15.19 -9.91
N GLY A 605 18.33 16.09 -9.09
CA GLY A 605 18.60 17.54 -9.14
C GLY A 605 17.63 18.33 -10.02
N GLY A 606 16.48 17.73 -10.36
CA GLY A 606 15.45 18.27 -11.25
C GLY A 606 15.92 18.38 -12.70
N THR A 607 15.18 19.16 -13.50
CA THR A 607 15.41 19.38 -14.94
C THR A 607 16.83 19.87 -15.27
N TYR A 608 17.50 20.53 -14.32
CA TYR A 608 18.84 21.09 -14.50
C TYR A 608 19.95 20.28 -13.85
N ALA A 609 19.64 19.10 -13.28
CA ALA A 609 20.61 18.21 -12.64
C ALA A 609 21.50 18.94 -11.62
N LEU A 610 20.91 19.76 -10.75
CA LEU A 610 21.66 20.60 -9.82
C LEU A 610 22.03 19.80 -8.56
N PRO A 611 23.33 19.64 -8.23
CA PRO A 611 23.76 19.05 -6.97
C PRO A 611 23.27 19.87 -5.78
N GLY A 612 22.96 19.19 -4.68
CA GLY A 612 22.43 19.78 -3.46
C GLY A 612 21.61 18.79 -2.64
N ASP A 613 21.27 19.19 -1.43
CA ASP A 613 20.31 18.46 -0.61
C ASP A 613 18.90 19.00 -0.87
N TYR A 614 18.00 18.09 -1.23
CA TYR A 614 16.57 18.33 -1.39
C TYR A 614 15.82 17.59 -0.29
N VAL A 615 14.62 18.07 0.07
CA VAL A 615 13.77 17.37 1.03
C VAL A 615 12.77 16.47 0.30
N TRP A 616 12.73 15.20 0.69
CA TRP A 616 11.54 14.37 0.48
C TRP A 616 10.74 14.37 1.79
N SER A 617 9.41 14.40 1.71
CA SER A 617 8.56 14.40 2.91
C SER A 617 7.15 13.89 2.67
N ASN A 618 6.46 13.63 3.77
CA ASN A 618 5.01 13.66 3.77
C ASN A 618 4.55 15.13 3.71
N GLY A 619 4.01 15.55 2.57
CA GLY A 619 3.48 16.89 2.29
C GLY A 619 2.28 17.28 3.17
N ARG A 620 1.66 16.33 3.89
CA ARG A 620 0.80 16.69 5.03
C ARG A 620 1.70 17.12 6.19
N LEU A 621 1.79 18.43 6.38
CA LEU A 621 2.75 19.05 7.30
C LEU A 621 2.80 18.44 8.71
N PRO A 622 1.69 18.06 9.38
CA PRO A 622 1.75 17.40 10.68
C PRO A 622 2.58 16.12 10.70
N TYR A 623 2.59 15.34 9.62
CA TYR A 623 3.40 14.13 9.49
C TYR A 623 4.88 14.42 9.22
N SER A 624 5.17 15.46 8.43
CA SER A 624 6.55 15.95 8.29
C SER A 624 7.08 16.44 9.64
N GLN A 625 6.27 17.20 10.40
CA GLN A 625 6.60 17.66 11.75
C GLN A 625 6.83 16.52 12.74
N SER A 626 6.08 15.42 12.60
CA SER A 626 6.26 14.21 13.41
C SER A 626 7.42 13.32 12.96
N GLY A 627 8.13 13.69 11.89
CA GLY A 627 9.39 13.06 11.47
C GLY A 627 9.34 12.21 10.21
N GLN A 628 8.26 12.28 9.41
CA GLN A 628 8.19 11.62 8.10
C GLN A 628 8.80 12.49 6.99
N TRP A 629 10.10 12.73 7.05
CA TRP A 629 10.87 13.45 6.03
C TRP A 629 12.32 12.99 6.03
N GLY A 630 13.06 13.30 4.96
CA GLY A 630 14.50 13.06 4.91
C GLY A 630 15.16 13.73 3.71
N TYR A 631 16.43 13.42 3.49
CA TYR A 631 17.21 14.02 2.40
C TYR A 631 17.17 13.17 1.13
N PHE A 632 16.93 13.85 0.01
CA PHE A 632 17.40 13.44 -1.30
C PHE A 632 18.63 14.26 -1.66
N ARG A 633 19.81 13.67 -1.42
CA ARG A 633 21.10 14.30 -1.63
C ARG A 633 21.63 13.97 -3.02
N VAL A 634 21.68 15.01 -3.85
CA VAL A 634 22.16 14.96 -5.22
C VAL A 634 23.62 15.37 -5.24
N LEU A 635 24.46 14.41 -5.58
CA LEU A 635 25.91 14.51 -5.55
C LEU A 635 26.46 15.05 -6.86
N PRO A 636 27.55 15.83 -6.86
CA PRO A 636 28.33 16.08 -8.07
C PRO A 636 28.73 14.77 -8.74
N MET A 637 28.76 14.71 -10.08
CA MET A 637 29.03 13.47 -10.83
C MET A 637 30.36 12.76 -10.48
N ASN A 638 31.32 13.48 -9.88
CA ASN A 638 32.62 12.95 -9.48
C ASN A 638 32.70 12.57 -7.99
N ASP A 639 31.63 12.73 -7.22
CA ASP A 639 31.57 12.32 -5.81
C ASP A 639 31.62 10.78 -5.71
N GLN A 640 32.34 10.26 -4.73
CA GLN A 640 32.60 8.82 -4.58
C GLN A 640 31.75 8.15 -3.49
N ARG A 641 30.81 8.87 -2.86
CA ARG A 641 29.89 8.28 -1.85
C ARG A 641 28.97 7.21 -2.42
N VAL A 642 28.72 7.26 -3.72
CA VAL A 642 28.04 6.20 -4.51
C VAL A 642 28.80 5.99 -5.82
N LEU A 643 28.69 4.78 -6.37
CA LEU A 643 29.27 4.40 -7.66
C LEU A 643 28.42 4.95 -8.82
N PRO A 644 29.01 5.37 -9.94
CA PRO A 644 28.27 5.78 -11.14
C PRO A 644 27.39 4.67 -11.74
N LEU A 645 26.15 4.98 -12.15
CA LEU A 645 25.21 4.02 -12.78
C LEU A 645 25.70 3.41 -14.10
N SER A 646 26.41 4.21 -14.89
CA SER A 646 27.17 3.75 -16.06
C SER A 646 28.64 3.67 -15.64
N GLY A 647 29.33 2.56 -15.97
CA GLY A 647 30.70 2.30 -15.51
C GLY A 647 31.63 3.52 -15.61
N ALA A 648 32.58 3.63 -14.67
CA ALA A 648 33.40 4.80 -14.38
C ALA A 648 33.58 5.78 -15.57
N VAL A 649 32.98 6.97 -15.48
CA VAL A 649 33.34 8.08 -16.35
C VAL A 649 34.78 8.43 -16.02
N SER A 650 35.73 8.06 -16.88
CA SER A 650 37.10 8.56 -16.78
C SER A 650 37.01 10.08 -16.71
N GLY A 651 37.61 10.67 -15.68
CA GLY A 651 37.51 12.10 -15.40
C GLY A 651 37.61 12.95 -16.66
N LYS A 652 36.47 13.54 -17.07
CA LYS A 652 36.52 14.60 -18.05
C LYS A 652 37.14 15.79 -17.34
N ASN A 653 38.39 16.08 -17.68
CA ASN A 653 38.97 17.40 -17.44
C ASN A 653 37.94 18.45 -17.86
N MET A 654 37.64 19.39 -16.96
CA MET A 654 36.86 20.56 -17.31
C MET A 654 37.54 21.22 -18.52
N ALA A 655 36.87 21.24 -19.67
CA ALA A 655 37.24 22.16 -20.71
C ALA A 655 36.94 23.56 -20.16
N GLN A 656 37.98 24.39 -19.99
CA GLN A 656 37.81 25.82 -19.75
C GLN A 656 36.90 26.37 -20.83
N SER A 657 35.81 27.01 -20.42
CA SER A 657 34.90 27.70 -21.30
C SER A 657 35.64 28.82 -22.02
N GLU A 658 35.80 28.73 -23.34
CA GLU A 658 36.01 29.94 -24.15
C GLU A 658 34.70 30.74 -24.21
N PRO A 659 34.75 32.08 -24.14
CA PRO A 659 33.55 32.91 -24.11
C PRO A 659 32.82 32.83 -25.46
N ILE A 660 31.59 32.35 -25.45
CA ILE A 660 30.70 32.39 -26.62
C ILE A 660 30.24 33.84 -26.83
N GLN A 661 30.62 34.44 -27.95
CA GLN A 661 30.03 35.71 -28.39
C GLN A 661 28.55 35.51 -28.79
N PRO A 662 27.65 36.43 -28.42
CA PRO A 662 26.23 36.31 -28.74
C PRO A 662 25.98 36.56 -30.23
N THR A 663 25.36 35.59 -30.89
CA THR A 663 24.82 35.74 -32.26
C THR A 663 23.42 36.38 -32.18
N PRO A 664 23.14 37.50 -32.87
CA PRO A 664 21.83 38.14 -32.82
C PRO A 664 20.77 37.29 -33.53
N ALA A 665 19.67 37.00 -32.84
CA ALA A 665 18.50 36.38 -33.44
C ALA A 665 17.76 37.40 -34.32
N SER A 666 17.75 37.18 -35.63
CA SER A 666 16.85 37.89 -36.54
C SER A 666 15.50 37.17 -36.57
N PHE A 667 14.52 37.71 -35.84
CA PHE A 667 13.11 37.47 -36.17
C PHE A 667 12.74 38.37 -37.35
N LYS A 668 12.12 37.79 -38.38
CA LYS A 668 11.41 38.52 -39.43
C LYS A 668 9.95 38.06 -39.46
N PRO A 669 9.04 38.99 -39.80
CA PRO A 669 7.74 39.19 -39.18
C PRO A 669 6.68 38.13 -39.48
#